data_AF-A0A3A0AED8-F1
#
_entry.id   AF-A0A3A0AED8-F1
#
_cell.length_a   1.000
_cell.length_b   1.000
_cell.length_c   1.000
_cell.angle_alpha   90.00
_cell.angle_beta   90.00
_cell.angle_gamma   90.00
#
_symmetry.space_group_name_H-M   'P 1'
#
loop_
_entity.id
_entity.type
_entity.pdbx_description
1 polymer ?
#
loop_
_entity_poly.entity_id
_entity_poly.type
_entity_poly.pdbx_seq_one_letter_code
_entity_poly.pdbx_strand_id
1 'polypeptide(L)'
;MATRTCKVGVHGRNDETFEEGDYQAIREARLEVIKMMSHTRRDVFQRIKGENPDIEIITRLFHGGGFIEPGQFIQDMLPVMAQLQPFCTMFQIGNEPNHAARIEGWGKEDDDARNFNQWFLQVYSALKQAHPWAQLGFPGLAVPDPAHRDRAWLRLCRDAIDRADWLGCHCYWQTPPGGGSVMLEEHSGLCFKYYHEMYPNKVIHILECGNSNGQNPAFSTDENLYADEYVTWLNEVFKSPYIGSASFFILSSPDPAWRSFAWRRNGHMTSIVARIGAMARPPLRPVSTGQPPVTPPATGGVTGGPAPIGVLPNVFTNQHLINAFFFLAGELGIKGDELMANAGLDVLQLAASEQTRQLRYSGTPVDNLPGLADDVRARIKANLVRELRNVKRWTGVVSAPAGLNLRTQPSSEAAVLLTLADQTELEALNDDDPQSEWLLAATTDGAAGFVARRFVKRTDIPTPVIPSQPPVVTLSPTGQPVQRLPGFFCSDTALATIPLAATDPDEIVLAANAGDGARRLAGIWNRYGGLLRVLADKMGIDPAVAVAVLAVESGGAGFANGRMIIRFENHLFYEEWGKDHQEFFFQYFTFGKPRWQGHTWRPSPNHPFQEFHGNQDAEWQVLNFAIRLNDTVARRSISMGAPQIVGRNHERIGYPTVQDMFNAFSSDERAHILGLFDFIRTDPMMAQALRTGDYLTFATRYNGEGQAPFYADLIRQSVQGFQTLRTSPAMASLTRGAEGGAALDPALDAAVAFLPGPQPPGVSREIAPTTAPAGDAHHVELPVPGLPGGQEIDPELLAAWRKHVEQGLENNNIMFNRVLRAFMTPYYLTITMYILLFLVGVGLFVTAAWLSYANGADNTAYFFGGLGVATFLAFFVSKPLRALEENLQFITWLGIIYNTYWTRLLYMQDSTSVHTDLKDATSQAEQSIDRLIDKNTMLSKERPGFSIR
;
A
#
# COMPACT_ATOMS: atom_id res chain seq x y z
N MET A 1 9.28 -34.36 38.57
CA MET A 1 8.66 -34.98 37.38
C MET A 1 8.45 -33.90 36.33
N ALA A 2 8.75 -34.19 35.06
CA ALA A 2 8.45 -33.26 33.97
C ALA A 2 6.92 -33.05 33.88
N THR A 3 6.48 -31.84 33.53
CA THR A 3 5.07 -31.47 33.35
C THR A 3 4.94 -30.67 32.06
N ARG A 4 3.76 -30.64 31.46
CA ARG A 4 3.48 -29.89 30.23
C ARG A 4 2.29 -28.97 30.40
N THR A 5 2.19 -27.98 29.52
CA THR A 5 1.02 -27.09 29.42
C THR A 5 0.24 -27.28 28.12
N CYS A 6 0.91 -27.76 27.07
CA CYS A 6 0.34 -27.94 25.75
C CYS A 6 -0.60 -29.16 25.70
N LYS A 7 -1.87 -28.95 25.35
CA LYS A 7 -2.84 -29.98 24.98
C LYS A 7 -2.61 -30.50 23.56
N VAL A 8 -2.74 -31.81 23.36
CA VAL A 8 -2.59 -32.45 22.04
C VAL A 8 -3.92 -32.44 21.30
N GLY A 9 -3.93 -31.93 20.07
CA GLY A 9 -5.14 -31.81 19.26
C GLY A 9 -4.94 -31.94 17.77
N VAL A 10 -6.04 -31.77 17.04
CA VAL A 10 -6.11 -31.76 15.59
C VAL A 10 -7.22 -30.78 15.16
N HIS A 11 -7.11 -30.22 13.97
CA HIS A 11 -8.26 -29.61 13.31
C HIS A 11 -9.22 -30.73 12.92
N GLY A 12 -10.48 -30.60 13.31
CA GLY A 12 -11.56 -31.48 12.92
C GLY A 12 -11.73 -31.58 11.40
N ARG A 13 -12.69 -32.39 10.97
CA ARG A 13 -13.01 -32.49 9.55
C ARG A 13 -13.43 -31.13 9.00
N ASN A 14 -12.90 -30.76 7.84
CA ASN A 14 -13.26 -29.53 7.10
C ASN A 14 -14.60 -29.68 6.36
N ASP A 15 -15.64 -30.09 7.08
CA ASP A 15 -16.96 -30.40 6.54
C ASP A 15 -18.02 -30.08 7.60
N GLU A 16 -19.29 -29.99 7.21
CA GLU A 16 -20.38 -29.66 8.15
C GLU A 16 -20.70 -30.79 9.12
N THR A 17 -20.34 -32.03 8.78
CA THR A 17 -20.64 -33.25 9.56
C THR A 17 -19.41 -34.10 9.75
N PHE A 18 -19.37 -34.89 10.83
CA PHE A 18 -18.34 -35.90 11.06
C PHE A 18 -18.88 -37.30 10.78
N GLU A 19 -18.00 -38.18 10.30
CA GLU A 19 -18.27 -39.61 10.15
C GLU A 19 -17.89 -40.36 11.44
N GLU A 20 -18.39 -41.59 11.63
CA GLU A 20 -18.07 -42.39 12.84
C GLU A 20 -16.56 -42.58 13.05
N GLY A 21 -15.82 -42.74 11.96
CA GLY A 21 -14.36 -42.85 12.01
C GLY A 21 -13.67 -41.61 12.57
N ASP A 22 -14.26 -40.42 12.44
CA ASP A 22 -13.70 -39.18 13.00
C ASP A 22 -13.81 -39.19 14.53
N TYR A 23 -14.96 -39.59 15.06
CA TYR A 23 -15.14 -39.78 16.52
C TYR A 23 -14.24 -40.88 17.06
N GLN A 24 -14.09 -41.99 16.32
CA GLN A 24 -13.14 -43.05 16.67
C GLN A 24 -11.71 -42.53 16.74
N ALA A 25 -11.28 -41.71 15.77
CA ALA A 25 -9.94 -41.12 15.75
C ALA A 25 -9.70 -40.23 16.98
N ILE A 26 -10.68 -39.41 17.37
CA ILE A 26 -10.61 -38.56 18.57
C ILE A 26 -10.38 -39.39 19.83
N ARG A 27 -11.12 -40.50 19.96
CA ARG A 27 -11.01 -41.43 21.10
C ARG A 27 -9.65 -42.14 21.12
N GLU A 28 -9.24 -42.72 19.99
CA GLU A 28 -8.02 -43.52 19.89
C GLU A 28 -6.75 -42.67 20.03
N ALA A 29 -6.72 -41.48 19.44
CA ALA A 29 -5.62 -40.52 19.63
C ALA A 29 -5.66 -39.83 21.00
N ARG A 30 -6.71 -40.05 21.80
CA ARG A 30 -6.89 -39.45 23.14
C ARG A 30 -6.77 -37.93 23.09
N LEU A 31 -7.45 -37.29 22.13
CA LEU A 31 -7.30 -35.85 21.90
C LEU A 31 -7.83 -35.03 23.10
N GLU A 32 -7.13 -33.96 23.41
CA GLU A 32 -7.42 -33.07 24.54
C GLU A 32 -8.00 -31.72 24.08
N VAL A 33 -7.79 -31.40 22.81
CA VAL A 33 -8.32 -30.21 22.14
C VAL A 33 -8.65 -30.55 20.69
N ILE A 34 -9.71 -29.97 20.16
CA ILE A 34 -10.07 -30.05 18.74
C ILE A 34 -10.36 -28.65 18.20
N LYS A 35 -9.69 -28.28 17.11
CA LYS A 35 -10.01 -27.06 16.36
C LYS A 35 -11.17 -27.36 15.43
N MET A 36 -12.18 -26.50 15.37
CA MET A 36 -13.41 -26.71 14.60
C MET A 36 -13.71 -25.50 13.74
N MET A 37 -14.44 -25.70 12.64
CA MET A 37 -14.96 -24.59 11.82
C MET A 37 -16.32 -24.13 12.33
N SER A 38 -16.60 -22.82 12.29
CA SER A 38 -17.88 -22.25 12.74
C SER A 38 -19.09 -22.69 11.92
N HIS A 39 -18.88 -23.16 10.68
CA HIS A 39 -19.93 -23.75 9.84
C HIS A 39 -20.21 -25.22 10.16
N THR A 40 -19.44 -25.85 11.06
CA THR A 40 -19.73 -27.24 11.48
C THR A 40 -21.04 -27.28 12.24
N ARG A 41 -21.86 -28.30 12.00
CA ARG A 41 -23.17 -28.39 12.65
C ARG A 41 -23.04 -28.58 14.17
N ARG A 42 -23.96 -27.94 14.90
CA ARG A 42 -24.04 -27.96 16.37
C ARG A 42 -24.09 -29.37 16.98
N ASP A 43 -24.73 -30.32 16.31
CA ASP A 43 -24.85 -31.71 16.78
C ASP A 43 -23.49 -32.43 16.84
N VAL A 44 -22.53 -32.05 15.97
CA VAL A 44 -21.15 -32.53 16.04
C VAL A 44 -20.47 -32.06 17.32
N PHE A 45 -20.58 -30.76 17.66
CA PHE A 45 -20.04 -30.22 18.91
C PHE A 45 -20.65 -30.91 20.14
N GLN A 46 -21.97 -31.09 20.13
CA GLN A 46 -22.69 -31.78 21.20
C GLN A 46 -22.20 -33.22 21.36
N ARG A 47 -22.02 -33.94 20.25
CA ARG A 47 -21.55 -35.32 20.29
C ARG A 47 -20.11 -35.42 20.80
N ILE A 48 -19.20 -34.56 20.34
CA ILE A 48 -17.81 -34.49 20.84
C ILE A 48 -17.80 -34.28 22.36
N LYS A 49 -18.58 -33.31 22.86
CA LYS A 49 -18.71 -33.04 24.31
C LYS A 49 -19.39 -34.18 25.08
N GLY A 50 -20.31 -34.90 24.45
CA GLY A 50 -20.96 -36.07 25.04
C GLY A 50 -19.98 -37.25 25.22
N GLU A 51 -19.04 -37.43 24.30
CA GLU A 51 -18.03 -38.50 24.36
C GLU A 51 -16.85 -38.13 25.27
N ASN A 52 -16.43 -36.86 25.26
CA ASN A 52 -15.40 -36.34 26.15
C ASN A 52 -15.78 -34.93 26.64
N PRO A 53 -16.36 -34.80 27.85
CA PRO A 53 -16.74 -33.49 28.40
C PRO A 53 -15.55 -32.53 28.56
N ASP A 54 -14.36 -33.08 28.84
CA ASP A 54 -13.14 -32.34 29.15
C ASP A 54 -12.36 -31.89 27.89
N ILE A 55 -12.74 -32.36 26.69
CA ILE A 55 -12.06 -31.93 25.46
C ILE A 55 -12.28 -30.43 25.22
N GLU A 56 -11.21 -29.68 25.00
CA GLU A 56 -11.31 -28.27 24.66
C GLU A 56 -11.67 -28.10 23.18
N ILE A 57 -12.47 -27.09 22.85
CA ILE A 57 -12.84 -26.79 21.47
C ILE A 57 -12.44 -25.36 21.16
N ILE A 58 -11.62 -25.18 20.13
CA ILE A 58 -11.26 -23.87 19.57
C ILE A 58 -11.98 -23.73 18.24
N THR A 59 -12.84 -22.72 18.08
CA THR A 59 -13.64 -22.57 16.86
C THR A 59 -13.13 -21.44 15.99
N ARG A 60 -12.77 -21.73 14.74
CA ARG A 60 -12.47 -20.71 13.73
C ARG A 60 -13.76 -20.09 13.23
N LEU A 61 -13.89 -18.78 13.40
CA LEU A 61 -14.94 -17.97 12.80
C LEU A 61 -14.66 -17.82 11.30
N PHE A 62 -15.41 -18.55 10.49
CA PHE A 62 -15.24 -18.67 9.04
C PHE A 62 -16.39 -18.03 8.27
N HIS A 63 -16.06 -17.29 7.20
CA HIS A 63 -17.02 -16.54 6.40
C HIS A 63 -16.92 -16.83 4.88
N GLY A 64 -16.27 -17.94 4.48
CA GLY A 64 -16.16 -18.32 3.06
C GLY A 64 -14.88 -17.91 2.34
N GLY A 65 -13.93 -17.26 3.03
CA GLY A 65 -12.67 -16.75 2.44
C GLY A 65 -12.83 -15.39 1.77
N GLY A 66 -11.72 -14.81 1.30
CA GLY A 66 -11.69 -13.45 0.74
C GLY A 66 -11.80 -12.34 1.78
N PHE A 67 -11.92 -11.09 1.33
CA PHE A 67 -12.06 -9.95 2.23
C PHE A 67 -13.53 -9.77 2.63
N ILE A 68 -13.76 -9.43 3.89
CA ILE A 68 -15.10 -9.17 4.45
C ILE A 68 -15.08 -7.90 5.29
N GLU A 69 -16.08 -7.06 5.14
CA GLU A 69 -16.22 -5.85 5.96
C GLU A 69 -16.46 -6.21 7.44
N PRO A 70 -15.90 -5.47 8.41
CA PRO A 70 -16.02 -5.77 9.84
C PRO A 70 -17.47 -5.95 10.30
N GLY A 71 -18.35 -5.04 9.87
CA GLY A 71 -19.77 -5.05 10.24
C GLY A 71 -20.49 -6.33 9.80
N GLN A 72 -20.23 -6.77 8.57
CA GLN A 72 -20.81 -8.01 8.04
C GLN A 72 -20.29 -9.23 8.79
N PHE A 73 -18.97 -9.31 9.02
CA PHE A 73 -18.38 -10.41 9.79
C PHE A 73 -18.96 -10.48 11.22
N ILE A 74 -19.13 -9.34 11.89
CA ILE A 74 -19.76 -9.27 13.21
C ILE A 74 -21.19 -9.79 13.14
N GLN A 75 -21.99 -9.29 12.19
CA GLN A 75 -23.39 -9.70 12.02
C GLN A 75 -23.53 -11.21 11.81
N ASP A 76 -22.64 -11.80 11.00
CA ASP A 76 -22.70 -13.23 10.68
C ASP A 76 -22.22 -14.10 11.85
N MET A 77 -21.21 -13.65 12.60
CA MET A 77 -20.57 -14.49 13.63
C MET A 77 -21.23 -14.40 15.00
N LEU A 78 -21.92 -13.29 15.34
CA LEU A 78 -22.58 -13.15 16.64
C LEU A 78 -23.60 -14.25 16.96
N PRO A 79 -24.53 -14.62 16.04
CA PRO A 79 -25.49 -15.70 16.29
C PRO A 79 -24.81 -17.06 16.41
N VAL A 80 -23.77 -17.30 15.61
CA VAL A 80 -23.02 -18.56 15.60
C VAL A 80 -22.30 -18.76 16.94
N MET A 81 -21.64 -17.72 17.45
CA MET A 81 -21.00 -17.77 18.77
C MET A 81 -22.00 -18.06 19.89
N ALA A 82 -23.16 -17.41 19.88
CA ALA A 82 -24.21 -17.65 20.87
C ALA A 82 -24.71 -19.10 20.84
N GLN A 83 -24.88 -19.67 19.64
CA GLN A 83 -25.31 -21.06 19.47
C GLN A 83 -24.27 -22.07 19.98
N LEU A 84 -22.98 -21.74 19.86
CA LEU A 84 -21.86 -22.61 20.24
C LEU A 84 -21.39 -22.45 21.69
N GLN A 85 -21.79 -21.39 22.40
CA GLN A 85 -21.44 -21.12 23.79
C GLN A 85 -21.52 -22.34 24.74
N PRO A 86 -22.52 -23.25 24.64
CA PRO A 86 -22.58 -24.42 25.52
C PRO A 86 -21.43 -25.43 25.34
N PHE A 87 -20.70 -25.38 24.22
CA PHE A 87 -19.68 -26.36 23.86
C PHE A 87 -18.28 -25.77 23.80
N CYS A 88 -18.14 -24.50 23.42
CA CYS A 88 -16.84 -23.85 23.32
C CYS A 88 -16.88 -22.40 23.79
N THR A 89 -15.75 -21.95 24.34
CA THR A 89 -15.54 -20.56 24.75
C THR A 89 -14.41 -19.90 23.99
N MET A 90 -13.63 -20.64 23.18
CA MET A 90 -12.47 -20.12 22.48
C MET A 90 -12.75 -19.98 20.99
N PHE A 91 -12.52 -18.78 20.44
CA PHE A 91 -12.76 -18.46 19.04
C PHE A 91 -11.54 -17.81 18.39
N GLN A 92 -11.16 -18.35 17.23
CA GLN A 92 -10.16 -17.76 16.35
C GLN A 92 -10.87 -16.80 15.38
N ILE A 93 -10.44 -15.53 15.34
CA ILE A 93 -10.98 -14.54 14.39
C ILE A 93 -10.17 -14.59 13.09
N GLY A 94 -10.78 -15.06 12.01
CA GLY A 94 -10.12 -15.20 10.70
C GLY A 94 -9.08 -16.32 10.66
N ASN A 95 -8.26 -16.35 9.62
CA ASN A 95 -7.17 -17.32 9.42
C ASN A 95 -6.23 -16.80 8.35
N GLU A 96 -4.93 -17.04 8.51
CA GLU A 96 -3.89 -16.72 7.51
C GLU A 96 -4.12 -15.44 6.69
N PRO A 97 -4.42 -14.29 7.34
CA PRO A 97 -4.68 -13.05 6.61
C PRO A 97 -3.45 -12.61 5.78
N ASN A 98 -2.26 -13.08 6.13
CA ASN A 98 -1.02 -12.80 5.39
C ASN A 98 -0.77 -13.74 4.20
N HIS A 99 -1.74 -14.57 3.79
CA HIS A 99 -1.52 -15.51 2.70
C HIS A 99 -1.17 -14.77 1.39
N ALA A 100 -0.03 -15.09 0.77
CA ALA A 100 0.50 -14.33 -0.38
C ALA A 100 -0.45 -14.29 -1.59
N ALA A 101 -1.30 -15.31 -1.73
CA ALA A 101 -2.32 -15.39 -2.78
C ALA A 101 -3.67 -14.74 -2.41
N ARG A 102 -3.77 -14.02 -1.28
CA ARG A 102 -4.97 -13.31 -0.82
C ARG A 102 -6.22 -14.15 -0.63
N ILE A 103 -6.04 -15.43 -0.28
CA ILE A 103 -7.13 -16.40 -0.13
C ILE A 103 -8.09 -15.99 1.00
N GLU A 104 -7.57 -15.36 2.03
CA GLU A 104 -8.33 -14.95 3.23
C GLU A 104 -8.58 -13.43 3.23
N GLY A 105 -8.48 -12.78 2.06
CA GLY A 105 -8.84 -11.38 1.84
C GLY A 105 -7.69 -10.37 1.89
N TRP A 106 -6.73 -10.60 2.78
CA TRP A 106 -5.51 -9.79 2.88
C TRP A 106 -4.33 -10.48 2.22
N GLY A 107 -3.24 -9.75 1.98
CA GLY A 107 -2.02 -10.26 1.37
C GLY A 107 -0.82 -10.19 2.32
N LYS A 108 0.37 -10.45 1.79
CA LYS A 108 1.62 -10.45 2.58
C LYS A 108 2.21 -9.05 2.80
N GLU A 109 1.60 -7.98 2.28
CA GLU A 109 2.19 -6.63 2.29
C GLU A 109 1.92 -5.90 3.62
N ASP A 110 2.69 -4.84 3.91
CA ASP A 110 2.57 -4.12 5.18
C ASP A 110 1.22 -3.41 5.34
N ASP A 111 0.66 -2.89 4.25
CA ASP A 111 -0.66 -2.25 4.26
C ASP A 111 -1.78 -3.25 4.48
N ASP A 112 -1.61 -4.49 3.99
CA ASP A 112 -2.52 -5.59 4.29
C ASP A 112 -2.52 -5.88 5.80
N ALA A 113 -1.33 -5.94 6.42
CA ALA A 113 -1.19 -6.16 7.87
C ALA A 113 -1.80 -5.01 8.68
N ARG A 114 -1.58 -3.74 8.28
CA ARG A 114 -2.17 -2.57 8.96
C ARG A 114 -3.68 -2.54 8.82
N ASN A 115 -4.20 -2.87 7.64
CA ASN A 115 -5.64 -2.93 7.39
C ASN A 115 -6.28 -4.06 8.23
N PHE A 116 -5.68 -5.25 8.25
CA PHE A 116 -6.14 -6.35 9.09
C PHE A 116 -6.05 -6.00 10.58
N ASN A 117 -4.99 -5.32 11.03
CA ASN A 117 -4.85 -4.89 12.43
C ASN A 117 -6.03 -4.01 12.87
N GLN A 118 -6.42 -3.03 12.03
CA GLN A 118 -7.59 -2.18 12.30
C GLN A 118 -8.91 -2.96 12.22
N TRP A 119 -9.07 -3.79 11.20
CA TRP A 119 -10.23 -4.65 11.04
C TRP A 119 -10.44 -5.57 12.25
N PHE A 120 -9.37 -6.23 12.71
CA PHE A 120 -9.39 -7.13 13.85
C PHE A 120 -9.79 -6.41 15.14
N LEU A 121 -9.27 -5.21 15.39
CA LEU A 121 -9.62 -4.44 16.58
C LEU A 121 -11.10 -4.07 16.61
N GLN A 122 -11.69 -3.71 15.47
CA GLN A 122 -13.12 -3.43 15.36
C GLN A 122 -13.96 -4.68 15.63
N VAL A 123 -13.63 -5.79 14.97
CA VAL A 123 -14.30 -7.09 15.16
C VAL A 123 -14.17 -7.57 16.60
N TYR A 124 -12.96 -7.59 17.15
CA TYR A 124 -12.70 -8.00 18.52
C TYR A 124 -13.56 -7.18 19.49
N SER A 125 -13.57 -5.85 19.36
CA SER A 125 -14.30 -4.97 20.28
C SER A 125 -15.81 -5.28 20.27
N ALA A 126 -16.41 -5.41 19.08
CA ALA A 126 -17.83 -5.70 18.95
C ALA A 126 -18.20 -7.11 19.44
N LEU A 127 -17.43 -8.13 19.05
CA LEU A 127 -17.67 -9.51 19.49
C LEU A 127 -17.49 -9.64 21.01
N LYS A 128 -16.48 -9.00 21.60
CA LYS A 128 -16.22 -9.05 23.04
C LYS A 128 -17.27 -8.29 23.84
N GLN A 129 -17.79 -7.18 23.31
CA GLN A 129 -18.90 -6.45 23.93
C GLN A 129 -20.18 -7.27 23.96
N ALA A 130 -20.53 -7.93 22.85
CA ALA A 130 -21.73 -8.75 22.76
C ALA A 130 -21.60 -10.07 23.53
N HIS A 131 -20.41 -10.67 23.52
CA HIS A 131 -20.11 -11.96 24.15
C HIS A 131 -18.89 -11.88 25.08
N PRO A 132 -18.99 -11.21 26.26
CA PRO A 132 -17.85 -11.04 27.18
C PRO A 132 -17.24 -12.36 27.69
N TRP A 133 -18.03 -13.44 27.66
CA TRP A 133 -17.65 -14.80 28.04
C TRP A 133 -16.69 -15.46 27.04
N ALA A 134 -16.63 -14.98 25.80
CA ALA A 134 -15.84 -15.59 24.73
C ALA A 134 -14.37 -15.17 24.83
N GLN A 135 -13.46 -16.13 24.71
CA GLN A 135 -12.02 -15.90 24.52
C GLN A 135 -11.71 -15.77 23.03
N LEU A 136 -11.26 -14.60 22.60
CA LEU A 136 -11.03 -14.24 21.22
C LEU A 136 -9.53 -14.17 20.92
N GLY A 137 -9.07 -15.02 20.02
CA GLY A 137 -7.66 -15.14 19.67
C GLY A 137 -7.29 -14.53 18.33
N PHE A 138 -6.04 -14.06 18.26
CA PHE A 138 -5.41 -13.68 16.99
C PHE A 138 -5.19 -14.94 16.14
N PRO A 139 -5.43 -14.91 14.81
CA PRO A 139 -5.31 -16.11 13.98
C PRO A 139 -3.86 -16.55 13.81
N GLY A 140 -3.68 -17.80 13.38
CA GLY A 140 -2.39 -18.24 12.87
C GLY A 140 -2.10 -17.59 11.52
N LEU A 141 -0.82 -17.27 11.29
CA LEU A 141 -0.33 -16.67 10.07
C LEU A 141 0.20 -17.77 9.14
N ALA A 142 0.04 -17.59 7.82
CA ALA A 142 0.68 -18.42 6.82
C ALA A 142 2.21 -18.33 6.94
N VAL A 143 2.89 -19.46 6.79
CA VAL A 143 4.35 -19.61 6.92
C VAL A 143 4.91 -20.32 5.67
N PRO A 144 6.21 -20.21 5.36
CA PRO A 144 7.27 -19.51 6.11
C PRO A 144 7.55 -18.07 5.64
N ASP A 145 8.23 -17.30 6.47
CA ASP A 145 9.03 -16.14 6.04
C ASP A 145 10.17 -16.63 5.12
N PRO A 146 10.45 -15.98 3.97
CA PRO A 146 9.90 -14.71 3.47
C PRO A 146 8.66 -14.84 2.57
N ALA A 147 8.16 -16.04 2.30
CA ALA A 147 7.07 -16.25 1.34
C ALA A 147 5.79 -15.53 1.77
N HIS A 148 5.46 -15.60 3.07
CA HIS A 148 4.23 -15.06 3.65
C HIS A 148 4.46 -13.92 4.66
N ARG A 149 5.72 -13.60 4.99
CA ARG A 149 6.11 -12.48 5.86
C ARG A 149 5.45 -12.48 7.25
N ASP A 150 5.22 -13.65 7.84
CA ASP A 150 4.58 -13.81 9.16
C ASP A 150 5.31 -13.02 10.26
N ARG A 151 6.64 -13.00 10.24
CA ARG A 151 7.46 -12.21 11.18
C ARG A 151 7.23 -10.70 11.08
N ALA A 152 6.95 -10.17 9.88
CA ALA A 152 6.60 -8.76 9.70
C ALA A 152 5.18 -8.47 10.19
N TRP A 153 4.25 -9.38 9.88
CA TRP A 153 2.87 -9.33 10.36
C TRP A 153 2.77 -9.30 11.89
N LEU A 154 3.59 -10.10 12.58
CA LEU A 154 3.69 -10.03 14.04
C LEU A 154 4.07 -8.64 14.55
N ARG A 155 4.91 -7.87 13.84
CA ARG A 155 5.26 -6.48 14.24
C ARG A 155 4.13 -5.50 13.95
N LEU A 156 3.53 -5.61 12.77
CA LEU A 156 2.55 -4.64 12.28
C LEU A 156 1.16 -4.82 12.90
N CYS A 157 0.84 -6.04 13.35
CA CYS A 157 -0.42 -6.36 14.03
C CYS A 157 -0.29 -6.34 15.57
N ARG A 158 0.72 -5.64 16.12
CA ARG A 158 0.99 -5.65 17.56
C ARG A 158 -0.22 -5.28 18.40
N ASP A 159 -0.97 -4.25 18.02
CA ASP A 159 -2.14 -3.80 18.79
C ASP A 159 -3.24 -4.86 18.82
N ALA A 160 -3.54 -5.51 17.68
CA ALA A 160 -4.47 -6.63 17.62
C ALA A 160 -4.01 -7.82 18.45
N ILE A 161 -2.71 -8.17 18.41
CA ILE A 161 -2.13 -9.26 19.18
C ILE A 161 -2.17 -8.96 20.69
N ASP A 162 -1.80 -7.74 21.08
CA ASP A 162 -1.83 -7.29 22.47
C ASP A 162 -3.27 -7.25 23.00
N ARG A 163 -4.26 -6.93 22.15
CA ARG A 163 -5.68 -6.97 22.50
C ARG A 163 -6.26 -8.38 22.59
N ALA A 164 -5.81 -9.31 21.74
CA ALA A 164 -6.29 -10.68 21.70
C ALA A 164 -6.06 -11.41 23.03
N ASP A 165 -6.97 -12.32 23.42
CA ASP A 165 -6.84 -13.05 24.69
C ASP A 165 -5.70 -14.09 24.63
N TRP A 166 -5.41 -14.59 23.43
CA TRP A 166 -4.34 -15.54 23.13
C TRP A 166 -3.86 -15.36 21.69
N LEU A 167 -2.65 -15.86 21.40
CA LEU A 167 -1.98 -15.72 20.11
C LEU A 167 -1.98 -17.04 19.34
N GLY A 168 -2.55 -17.04 18.14
CA GLY A 168 -2.47 -18.15 17.19
C GLY A 168 -1.11 -18.23 16.48
N CYS A 169 -0.65 -19.45 16.20
CA CYS A 169 0.57 -19.72 15.44
C CYS A 169 0.37 -20.94 14.53
N HIS A 170 0.95 -20.94 13.32
CA HIS A 170 1.01 -22.12 12.45
C HIS A 170 2.45 -22.61 12.33
N CYS A 171 2.66 -23.93 12.39
CA CYS A 171 4.00 -24.55 12.36
C CYS A 171 4.04 -25.70 11.34
N TYR A 172 4.62 -25.46 10.16
CA TYR A 172 4.78 -26.46 9.11
C TYR A 172 6.25 -26.78 8.86
N TRP A 173 6.52 -28.01 8.44
CA TRP A 173 7.87 -28.47 8.07
C TRP A 173 7.81 -29.49 6.94
N GLN A 174 8.97 -29.77 6.34
CA GLN A 174 9.14 -30.79 5.31
C GLN A 174 10.34 -31.69 5.62
N THR A 175 10.38 -32.85 4.98
CA THR A 175 11.45 -33.86 5.12
C THR A 175 11.94 -34.22 3.73
N PRO A 176 12.92 -33.46 3.19
CA PRO A 176 13.42 -33.65 1.83
C PRO A 176 14.10 -35.01 1.64
N PRO A 177 14.02 -35.64 0.45
CA PRO A 177 14.74 -36.86 0.14
C PRO A 177 16.24 -36.72 0.34
N GLY A 178 16.83 -37.57 1.18
CA GLY A 178 18.27 -37.52 1.51
C GLY A 178 18.67 -36.36 2.45
N GLY A 179 17.72 -35.49 2.81
CA GLY A 179 17.87 -34.48 3.87
C GLY A 179 17.19 -34.94 5.16
N GLY A 180 17.63 -34.41 6.31
CA GLY A 180 16.93 -34.63 7.58
C GLY A 180 15.59 -33.88 7.64
N SER A 181 14.76 -34.23 8.62
CA SER A 181 13.52 -33.49 8.91
C SER A 181 13.85 -32.12 9.50
N VAL A 182 13.21 -31.06 8.97
CA VAL A 182 13.36 -29.69 9.51
C VAL A 182 12.33 -29.36 10.61
N MET A 183 11.65 -30.37 11.16
CA MET A 183 10.62 -30.19 12.18
C MET A 183 11.11 -29.48 13.46
N LEU A 184 12.41 -29.57 13.76
CA LEU A 184 13.01 -28.92 14.94
C LEU A 184 13.72 -27.61 14.61
N GLU A 185 13.55 -27.07 13.39
CA GLU A 185 14.14 -25.80 13.00
C GLU A 185 13.24 -24.61 13.36
N GLU A 186 13.84 -23.52 13.83
CA GLU A 186 13.14 -22.34 14.35
C GLU A 186 12.40 -21.51 13.29
N HIS A 187 12.64 -21.76 12.01
CA HIS A 187 11.88 -21.14 10.91
C HIS A 187 10.82 -22.06 10.31
N SER A 188 10.71 -23.29 10.83
CA SER A 188 9.78 -24.32 10.37
C SER A 188 8.95 -24.82 11.55
N GLY A 189 9.17 -26.05 12.04
CA GLY A 189 8.34 -26.60 13.10
C GLY A 189 8.47 -25.92 14.46
N LEU A 190 9.54 -25.15 14.74
CA LEU A 190 9.71 -24.41 16.00
C LEU A 190 9.49 -22.90 15.87
N CYS A 191 8.83 -22.41 14.81
CA CYS A 191 8.60 -20.98 14.60
C CYS A 191 7.86 -20.27 15.74
N PHE A 192 7.05 -20.99 16.53
CA PHE A 192 6.38 -20.45 17.72
C PHE A 192 7.34 -19.86 18.77
N LYS A 193 8.63 -20.26 18.77
CA LYS A 193 9.63 -19.68 19.68
C LYS A 193 9.82 -18.18 19.41
N TYR A 194 9.87 -17.79 18.13
CA TYR A 194 9.95 -16.39 17.72
C TYR A 194 8.71 -15.60 18.16
N TYR A 195 7.53 -16.22 18.09
CA TYR A 195 6.27 -15.61 18.53
C TYR A 195 6.33 -15.32 20.04
N HIS A 196 6.85 -16.26 20.83
CA HIS A 196 7.00 -16.08 22.28
C HIS A 196 8.04 -15.03 22.64
N GLU A 197 9.20 -15.00 21.96
CA GLU A 197 10.21 -13.96 22.18
C GLU A 197 9.63 -12.55 22.01
N MET A 198 8.72 -12.40 21.05
CA MET A 198 8.10 -11.13 20.72
C MET A 198 6.90 -10.77 21.62
N TYR A 199 6.21 -11.79 22.14
CA TYR A 199 5.02 -11.69 22.97
C TYR A 199 5.13 -12.61 24.19
N PRO A 200 6.07 -12.35 25.13
CA PRO A 200 6.40 -13.28 26.21
C PRO A 200 5.23 -13.53 27.19
N ASN A 201 4.28 -12.60 27.24
CA ASN A 201 3.13 -12.66 28.13
C ASN A 201 1.91 -13.37 27.52
N LYS A 202 1.94 -13.72 26.24
CA LYS A 202 0.81 -14.37 25.55
C LYS A 202 0.87 -15.88 25.68
N VAL A 203 -0.29 -16.47 25.96
CA VAL A 203 -0.49 -17.91 25.72
C VAL A 203 -0.56 -18.12 24.22
N ILE A 204 0.24 -19.06 23.72
CA ILE A 204 0.26 -19.40 22.30
C ILE A 204 -0.52 -20.70 22.09
N HIS A 205 -1.45 -20.67 21.15
CA HIS A 205 -2.11 -21.87 20.62
C HIS A 205 -1.58 -22.11 19.21
N ILE A 206 -0.93 -23.25 19.00
CA ILE A 206 -0.54 -23.69 17.66
C ILE A 206 -1.80 -24.24 16.99
N LEU A 207 -2.39 -23.43 16.12
CA LEU A 207 -3.72 -23.67 15.55
C LEU A 207 -3.67 -24.65 14.38
N GLU A 208 -2.53 -24.72 13.70
CA GLU A 208 -2.25 -25.69 12.65
C GLU A 208 -0.76 -26.08 12.67
N CYS A 209 -0.49 -27.38 12.58
CA CYS A 209 0.87 -27.87 12.42
C CYS A 209 0.93 -29.18 11.64
N GLY A 210 2.10 -29.52 11.10
CA GLY A 210 2.35 -30.83 10.51
C GLY A 210 3.39 -30.85 9.41
N ASN A 211 3.65 -32.05 8.91
CA ASN A 211 4.53 -32.29 7.79
C ASN A 211 3.78 -31.97 6.48
N SER A 212 4.32 -31.04 5.69
CA SER A 212 3.72 -30.58 4.43
C SER A 212 4.33 -31.21 3.18
N ASN A 213 5.00 -32.36 3.29
CA ASN A 213 5.60 -33.08 2.16
C ASN A 213 4.60 -33.35 1.04
N GLY A 214 3.32 -33.54 1.34
CA GLY A 214 2.28 -33.74 0.32
C GLY A 214 2.15 -32.59 -0.69
N GLN A 215 2.71 -31.41 -0.42
CA GLN A 215 2.79 -30.29 -1.36
C GLN A 215 3.93 -30.46 -2.38
N ASN A 216 4.87 -31.39 -2.16
CA ASN A 216 5.96 -31.70 -3.06
C ASN A 216 5.92 -33.18 -3.48
N PRO A 217 5.60 -33.50 -4.75
CA PRO A 217 5.51 -34.88 -5.24
C PRO A 217 6.80 -35.71 -5.09
N ALA A 218 7.95 -35.05 -4.94
CA ALA A 218 9.22 -35.74 -4.73
C ALA A 218 9.42 -36.23 -3.29
N PHE A 219 8.61 -35.79 -2.33
CA PHE A 219 8.83 -36.02 -0.90
C PHE A 219 7.95 -37.15 -0.38
N SER A 220 8.43 -37.87 0.64
CA SER A 220 7.69 -39.00 1.20
C SER A 220 6.42 -38.53 1.92
N THR A 221 5.30 -39.19 1.65
CA THR A 221 4.02 -39.05 2.37
C THR A 221 3.68 -40.30 3.17
N ASP A 222 4.71 -41.08 3.52
CA ASP A 222 4.60 -42.25 4.39
C ASP A 222 4.03 -41.87 5.76
N GLU A 223 3.00 -42.59 6.19
CA GLU A 223 2.29 -42.28 7.42
C GLU A 223 3.10 -42.59 8.69
N ASN A 224 4.01 -43.57 8.65
CA ASN A 224 4.87 -43.87 9.80
C ASN A 224 5.91 -42.79 10.00
N LEU A 225 6.45 -42.24 8.91
CA LEU A 225 7.30 -41.04 8.97
C LEU A 225 6.57 -39.90 9.68
N TYR A 226 5.34 -39.57 9.26
CA TYR A 226 4.57 -38.48 9.88
C TYR A 226 4.27 -38.78 11.34
N ALA A 227 3.85 -40.00 11.66
CA ALA A 227 3.56 -40.42 13.03
C ALA A 227 4.76 -40.26 13.97
N ASP A 228 5.95 -40.66 13.51
CA ASP A 228 7.19 -40.59 14.30
C ASP A 228 7.66 -39.14 14.48
N GLU A 229 7.55 -38.31 13.43
CA GLU A 229 7.84 -36.87 13.53
C GLU A 229 6.87 -36.16 14.47
N TYR A 230 5.58 -36.47 14.41
CA TYR A 230 4.56 -35.78 15.23
C TYR A 230 4.78 -36.06 16.72
N VAL A 231 5.11 -37.31 17.09
CA VAL A 231 5.48 -37.63 18.47
C VAL A 231 6.78 -36.94 18.89
N THR A 232 7.79 -36.92 18.02
CA THR A 232 9.07 -36.27 18.31
C THR A 232 8.90 -34.76 18.52
N TRP A 233 8.15 -34.12 17.63
CA TRP A 233 7.87 -32.69 17.69
C TRP A 233 7.03 -32.31 18.92
N LEU A 234 5.98 -33.08 19.26
CA LEU A 234 5.19 -32.83 20.47
C LEU A 234 6.03 -32.94 21.75
N ASN A 235 6.96 -33.89 21.82
CA ASN A 235 7.89 -34.00 22.95
C ASN A 235 8.79 -32.77 23.10
N GLU A 236 9.15 -32.11 21.99
CA GLU A 236 9.85 -30.83 22.02
C GLU A 236 8.92 -29.69 22.48
N VAL A 237 7.72 -29.61 21.92
CA VAL A 237 6.71 -28.60 22.28
C VAL A 237 6.35 -28.65 23.77
N PHE A 238 6.29 -29.84 24.37
CA PHE A 238 6.03 -30.02 25.81
C PHE A 238 7.06 -29.35 26.73
N LYS A 239 8.24 -28.99 26.22
CA LYS A 239 9.27 -28.24 26.96
C LYS A 239 8.95 -26.74 27.05
N SER A 240 7.98 -26.25 26.29
CA SER A 240 7.61 -24.83 26.20
C SER A 240 6.38 -24.51 27.06
N PRO A 241 6.53 -23.90 28.26
CA PRO A 241 5.44 -23.75 29.24
C PRO A 241 4.40 -22.68 28.88
N TYR A 242 4.57 -22.00 27.75
CA TYR A 242 3.69 -20.94 27.23
C TYR A 242 2.77 -21.42 26.08
N ILE A 243 2.91 -22.69 25.67
CA ILE A 243 2.04 -23.29 24.66
C ILE A 243 0.82 -23.91 25.35
N GLY A 244 -0.37 -23.46 24.98
CA GLY A 244 -1.66 -23.95 25.51
C GLY A 244 -2.19 -25.17 24.76
N SER A 245 -2.03 -25.21 23.44
CA SER A 245 -2.40 -26.36 22.60
C SER A 245 -1.59 -26.43 21.32
N ALA A 246 -1.53 -27.62 20.72
CA ALA A 246 -1.09 -27.82 19.35
C ALA A 246 -2.10 -28.68 18.57
N SER A 247 -2.64 -28.13 17.49
CA SER A 247 -3.61 -28.79 16.61
C SER A 247 -2.96 -29.10 15.27
N PHE A 248 -2.84 -30.39 14.94
CA PHE A 248 -2.38 -30.79 13.61
C PHE A 248 -3.39 -30.44 12.52
N PHE A 249 -2.91 -30.20 11.29
CA PHE A 249 -3.68 -29.51 10.24
C PHE A 249 -5.07 -30.04 9.97
N ILE A 250 -5.28 -31.37 9.90
CA ILE A 250 -6.61 -31.92 9.63
C ILE A 250 -6.78 -33.40 10.03
N LEU A 251 -7.93 -33.70 10.61
CA LEU A 251 -8.34 -35.06 11.00
C LEU A 251 -8.76 -35.88 9.77
N SER A 252 -9.67 -35.34 8.97
CA SER A 252 -10.14 -35.94 7.72
C SER A 252 -10.71 -34.87 6.79
N SER A 253 -10.83 -35.18 5.50
CA SER A 253 -11.37 -34.25 4.51
C SER A 253 -12.09 -34.99 3.38
N PRO A 254 -13.25 -34.49 2.91
CA PRO A 254 -13.85 -34.96 1.66
C PRO A 254 -13.07 -34.48 0.44
N ASP A 255 -12.36 -33.35 0.55
CA ASP A 255 -11.50 -32.82 -0.52
C ASP A 255 -10.19 -33.65 -0.60
N PRO A 256 -9.91 -34.28 -1.77
CA PRO A 256 -8.72 -35.11 -1.96
C PRO A 256 -7.41 -34.33 -1.90
N ALA A 257 -7.40 -33.01 -2.07
CA ALA A 257 -6.20 -32.19 -2.00
C ALA A 257 -5.51 -32.28 -0.61
N TRP A 258 -6.29 -32.49 0.45
CA TRP A 258 -5.79 -32.55 1.83
C TRP A 258 -5.47 -33.97 2.31
N ARG A 259 -5.59 -34.98 1.43
CA ARG A 259 -5.44 -36.40 1.77
C ARG A 259 -4.07 -36.76 2.36
N SER A 260 -3.02 -36.05 1.95
CA SER A 260 -1.66 -36.27 2.47
C SER A 260 -1.54 -35.91 3.95
N PHE A 261 -2.21 -34.85 4.40
CA PHE A 261 -2.20 -34.37 5.78
C PHE A 261 -3.15 -35.12 6.72
N ALA A 262 -4.23 -35.69 6.16
CA ALA A 262 -5.33 -36.25 6.94
C ALA A 262 -4.94 -37.48 7.79
N TRP A 263 -5.29 -37.45 9.07
CA TRP A 263 -5.09 -38.55 10.02
C TRP A 263 -5.99 -39.76 9.73
N ARG A 264 -7.12 -39.52 9.07
CA ARG A 264 -8.03 -40.52 8.54
C ARG A 264 -8.29 -40.23 7.07
N ARG A 265 -8.05 -41.23 6.22
CA ARG A 265 -8.20 -41.11 4.76
C ARG A 265 -8.72 -42.41 4.16
N ASN A 266 -9.60 -42.29 3.17
CA ASN A 266 -10.25 -43.43 2.47
C ASN A 266 -10.95 -44.42 3.42
N GLY A 267 -11.55 -43.93 4.51
CA GLY A 267 -12.21 -44.79 5.51
C GLY A 267 -11.25 -45.56 6.43
N HIS A 268 -9.93 -45.39 6.27
CA HIS A 268 -8.90 -46.03 7.09
C HIS A 268 -8.25 -45.03 8.06
N MET A 269 -7.91 -45.54 9.26
CA MET A 269 -7.10 -44.81 10.23
C MET A 269 -5.62 -44.95 9.85
N THR A 270 -4.90 -43.83 9.79
CA THR A 270 -3.44 -43.86 9.59
C THR A 270 -2.72 -44.26 10.88
N SER A 271 -1.46 -44.70 10.76
CA SER A 271 -0.62 -44.99 11.93
C SER A 271 -0.42 -43.81 12.89
N ILE A 272 -0.65 -42.58 12.44
CA ILE A 272 -0.57 -41.34 13.25
C ILE A 272 -1.48 -41.44 14.49
N VAL A 273 -2.73 -41.88 14.32
CA VAL A 273 -3.72 -41.93 15.40
C VAL A 273 -3.27 -42.87 16.51
N ALA A 274 -2.85 -44.09 16.14
CA ALA A 274 -2.36 -45.07 17.09
C ALA A 274 -1.08 -44.59 17.80
N ARG A 275 -0.15 -43.96 17.06
CA ARG A 275 1.12 -43.49 17.62
C ARG A 275 0.93 -42.32 18.58
N ILE A 276 0.06 -41.36 18.25
CA ILE A 276 -0.28 -40.22 19.12
C ILE A 276 -1.08 -40.68 20.36
N GLY A 277 -1.96 -41.67 20.20
CA GLY A 277 -2.69 -42.26 21.33
C GLY A 277 -1.79 -43.00 22.32
N ALA A 278 -0.74 -43.65 21.81
CA ALA A 278 0.23 -44.41 22.59
C ALA A 278 1.37 -43.57 23.19
N MET A 279 1.53 -42.29 22.79
CA MET A 279 2.63 -41.46 23.27
C MET A 279 2.56 -41.22 24.78
N ALA A 280 3.72 -41.17 25.43
CA ALA A 280 3.78 -40.74 26.83
C ALA A 280 3.47 -39.24 26.93
N ARG A 281 2.57 -38.87 27.85
CA ARG A 281 2.20 -37.47 28.10
C ARG A 281 2.49 -37.11 29.56
N PRO A 282 3.40 -36.16 29.82
CA PRO A 282 3.58 -35.61 31.16
C PRO A 282 2.25 -35.04 31.72
N PRO A 283 2.09 -34.96 33.06
CA PRO A 283 0.91 -34.35 33.66
C PRO A 283 0.69 -32.94 33.12
N LEU A 284 -0.55 -32.65 32.72
CA LEU A 284 -0.97 -31.34 32.23
C LEU A 284 -1.05 -30.36 33.41
N ARG A 285 -0.55 -29.15 33.20
CA ARG A 285 -0.67 -28.02 34.12
C ARG A 285 -1.23 -26.80 33.38
N PRO A 286 -1.90 -25.87 34.10
CA PRO A 286 -2.28 -24.60 33.52
C PRO A 286 -1.05 -23.84 33.01
N VAL A 287 -1.20 -23.14 31.89
CA VAL A 287 -0.20 -22.19 31.39
C VAL A 287 -0.06 -21.06 32.42
N SER A 288 1.17 -20.65 32.74
CA SER A 288 1.46 -19.55 33.65
C SER A 288 2.39 -18.55 32.95
N THR A 289 1.85 -17.52 32.32
CA THR A 289 2.61 -16.45 31.63
C THR A 289 3.03 -15.30 32.54
N GLY A 290 2.93 -15.45 33.87
CA GLY A 290 3.25 -14.37 34.81
C GLY A 290 2.20 -13.25 34.90
N GLN A 291 1.08 -13.36 34.17
CA GLN A 291 -0.15 -12.61 34.43
C GLN A 291 -1.11 -13.44 35.30
N PRO A 292 -1.81 -12.84 36.29
CA PRO A 292 -2.87 -13.55 36.99
C PRO A 292 -4.01 -13.91 36.01
N PRO A 293 -4.68 -15.06 36.20
CA PRO A 293 -5.81 -15.43 35.36
C PRO A 293 -6.87 -14.32 35.43
N VAL A 294 -7.36 -13.89 34.26
CA VAL A 294 -8.59 -13.10 34.17
C VAL A 294 -9.71 -13.99 34.70
N THR A 295 -9.94 -13.90 36.00
CA THR A 295 -11.08 -14.51 36.67
C THR A 295 -12.28 -13.62 36.30
N PRO A 296 -13.43 -14.19 35.93
CA PRO A 296 -14.62 -13.38 35.66
C PRO A 296 -14.87 -12.49 36.89
N PRO A 297 -15.28 -11.22 36.75
CA PRO A 297 -15.54 -10.41 37.93
C PRO A 297 -16.65 -11.07 38.73
N ALA A 298 -16.26 -11.71 39.84
CA ALA A 298 -17.16 -11.97 40.93
C ALA A 298 -17.57 -10.61 41.50
N THR A 299 -18.86 -10.45 41.69
CA THR A 299 -19.50 -9.31 42.34
C THR A 299 -18.81 -8.97 43.67
N GLY A 300 -18.06 -7.86 43.73
CA GLY A 300 -17.68 -7.22 44.99
C GLY A 300 -16.34 -6.50 45.04
N GLY A 301 -16.39 -5.16 45.18
CA GLY A 301 -15.46 -4.41 46.05
C GLY A 301 -14.16 -3.86 45.43
N VAL A 302 -14.22 -2.61 44.98
CA VAL A 302 -13.09 -1.75 44.58
C VAL A 302 -12.20 -1.39 45.78
N THR A 303 -10.88 -1.55 45.66
CA THR A 303 -9.89 -0.68 46.32
C THR A 303 -8.68 -0.43 45.41
N GLY A 304 -8.82 0.58 44.56
CA GLY A 304 -7.79 1.16 43.70
C GLY A 304 -8.44 2.27 42.89
N GLY A 305 -8.33 3.52 43.36
CA GLY A 305 -9.02 4.65 42.73
C GLY A 305 -8.54 4.90 41.29
N PRO A 306 -9.34 5.59 40.46
CA PRO A 306 -8.96 5.93 39.09
C PRO A 306 -7.69 6.79 39.06
N ALA A 307 -6.89 6.64 38.00
CA ALA A 307 -5.68 7.43 37.80
C ALA A 307 -6.00 8.94 37.87
N PRO A 308 -5.15 9.76 38.53
CA PRO A 308 -5.45 11.18 38.74
C PRO A 308 -5.36 11.96 37.42
N ILE A 309 -6.43 12.68 37.06
CA ILE A 309 -6.51 13.49 35.83
C ILE A 309 -6.81 14.96 36.17
N GLY A 310 -5.91 15.86 35.76
CA GLY A 310 -6.06 17.31 35.88
C GLY A 310 -7.12 17.89 34.95
N VAL A 311 -7.23 19.22 34.86
CA VAL A 311 -8.14 19.88 33.92
C VAL A 311 -7.80 19.48 32.49
N LEU A 312 -8.80 19.07 31.72
CA LEU A 312 -8.61 18.77 30.29
C LEU A 312 -9.11 19.94 29.45
N PRO A 313 -8.21 20.72 28.82
CA PRO A 313 -8.63 21.73 27.85
C PRO A 313 -9.29 21.05 26.65
N ASN A 314 -10.08 21.81 25.88
CA ASN A 314 -10.75 21.31 24.68
C ASN A 314 -9.76 21.11 23.50
N VAL A 315 -8.70 20.34 23.72
CA VAL A 315 -7.69 20.00 22.69
C VAL A 315 -8.14 18.86 21.77
N PHE A 316 -9.25 18.21 22.11
CA PHE A 316 -9.87 17.10 21.40
C PHE A 316 -10.93 17.56 20.38
N THR A 317 -11.28 16.68 19.43
CA THR A 317 -12.32 16.92 18.42
C THR A 317 -13.71 16.60 18.95
N ASN A 318 -14.75 17.03 18.23
CA ASN A 318 -16.12 16.61 18.49
C ASN A 318 -16.24 15.07 18.48
N GLN A 319 -15.54 14.38 17.56
CA GLN A 319 -15.54 12.92 17.49
C GLN A 319 -14.92 12.27 18.74
N HIS A 320 -13.81 12.78 19.26
CA HIS A 320 -13.23 12.27 20.51
C HIS A 320 -14.17 12.45 21.70
N LEU A 321 -14.87 13.59 21.78
CA LEU A 321 -15.86 13.83 22.83
C LEU A 321 -17.05 12.87 22.71
N ILE A 322 -17.58 12.70 21.50
CA ILE A 322 -18.66 11.74 21.21
C ILE A 322 -18.21 10.33 21.62
N ASN A 323 -17.02 9.89 21.18
CA ASN A 323 -16.47 8.58 21.53
C ASN A 323 -16.39 8.40 23.05
N ALA A 324 -15.84 9.39 23.77
CA ALA A 324 -15.69 9.30 25.23
C ALA A 324 -17.04 9.14 25.96
N PHE A 325 -18.06 9.86 25.52
CA PHE A 325 -19.43 9.73 26.05
C PHE A 325 -20.07 8.39 25.67
N PHE A 326 -19.93 7.94 24.42
CA PHE A 326 -20.51 6.69 23.95
C PHE A 326 -19.85 5.46 24.58
N PHE A 327 -18.53 5.50 24.84
CA PHE A 327 -17.85 4.46 25.61
C PHE A 327 -18.41 4.36 27.03
N LEU A 328 -18.56 5.50 27.71
CA LEU A 328 -19.12 5.52 29.06
C LEU A 328 -20.59 5.09 29.09
N ALA A 329 -21.38 5.53 28.11
CA ALA A 329 -22.77 5.13 27.99
C ALA A 329 -22.89 3.61 27.79
N GLY A 330 -22.01 3.01 26.96
CA GLY A 330 -21.90 1.56 26.82
C GLY A 330 -21.56 0.85 28.12
N GLU A 331 -20.65 1.40 28.93
CA GLU A 331 -20.32 0.85 30.26
C GLU A 331 -21.48 0.99 31.27
N LEU A 332 -22.29 2.03 31.14
CA LEU A 332 -23.44 2.32 32.01
C LEU A 332 -24.74 1.65 31.53
N GLY A 333 -24.75 1.04 30.34
CA GLY A 333 -25.94 0.45 29.74
C GLY A 333 -27.02 1.47 29.35
N ILE A 334 -26.64 2.73 29.15
CA ILE A 334 -27.52 3.81 28.69
C ILE A 334 -27.16 4.23 27.27
N LYS A 335 -28.04 4.95 26.59
CA LYS A 335 -27.73 5.42 25.22
C LYS A 335 -26.77 6.62 25.27
N GLY A 336 -25.83 6.67 24.32
CA GLY A 336 -24.81 7.72 24.27
C GLY A 336 -25.37 9.12 24.04
N ASP A 337 -26.40 9.22 23.20
CA ASP A 337 -27.16 10.45 22.96
C ASP A 337 -27.90 10.93 24.22
N GLU A 338 -28.46 10.02 25.02
CA GLU A 338 -29.11 10.33 26.30
C GLU A 338 -28.12 10.88 27.33
N LEU A 339 -26.95 10.25 27.47
CA LEU A 339 -25.90 10.74 28.38
C LEU A 339 -25.34 12.10 27.95
N MET A 340 -25.18 12.32 26.64
CA MET A 340 -24.76 13.61 26.10
C MET A 340 -25.82 14.71 26.30
N ALA A 341 -27.10 14.40 26.08
CA ALA A 341 -28.20 15.33 26.30
C ALA A 341 -28.31 15.75 27.78
N ASN A 342 -28.13 14.81 28.71
CA ASN A 342 -28.06 15.11 30.15
C ASN A 342 -26.91 16.05 30.50
N ALA A 343 -25.82 16.00 29.74
CA ALA A 343 -24.68 16.92 29.86
C ALA A 343 -24.88 18.28 29.16
N GLY A 344 -26.06 18.52 28.56
CA GLY A 344 -26.33 19.72 27.77
C GLY A 344 -25.65 19.73 26.41
N LEU A 345 -25.27 18.57 25.87
CA LEU A 345 -24.63 18.42 24.55
C LEU A 345 -25.63 17.88 23.53
N ASP A 346 -25.62 18.47 22.33
CA ASP A 346 -26.40 17.98 21.19
C ASP A 346 -25.51 17.15 20.25
N VAL A 347 -25.70 15.84 20.27
CA VAL A 347 -24.95 14.91 19.40
C VAL A 347 -25.22 15.19 17.92
N LEU A 348 -26.43 15.62 17.54
CA LEU A 348 -26.77 15.89 16.13
C LEU A 348 -26.03 17.11 15.63
N GLN A 349 -25.82 18.12 16.48
CA GLN A 349 -25.01 19.28 16.14
C GLN A 349 -23.51 18.92 16.05
N LEU A 350 -22.99 18.16 17.03
CA LEU A 350 -21.59 17.76 17.07
C LEU A 350 -21.22 16.73 15.98
N ALA A 351 -22.21 15.99 15.49
CA ALA A 351 -22.07 14.93 14.50
C ALA A 351 -22.72 15.24 13.13
N ALA A 352 -23.07 16.51 12.86
CA ALA A 352 -23.86 16.93 11.70
C ALA A 352 -23.25 16.55 10.33
N SER A 353 -21.92 16.45 10.25
CA SER A 353 -21.19 15.97 9.09
C SER A 353 -19.86 15.36 9.50
N GLU A 354 -19.22 14.63 8.60
CA GLU A 354 -17.86 14.13 8.82
C GLU A 354 -16.87 15.29 9.09
N GLN A 355 -17.00 16.40 8.38
CA GLN A 355 -16.19 17.59 8.61
C GLN A 355 -16.42 18.18 10.01
N THR A 356 -17.68 18.24 10.47
CA THR A 356 -18.05 18.74 11.81
C THR A 356 -17.52 17.86 12.93
N ARG A 357 -17.52 16.53 12.75
CA ARG A 357 -16.96 15.56 13.71
C ARG A 357 -15.46 15.78 13.94
N GLN A 358 -14.74 16.19 12.90
CA GLN A 358 -13.29 16.43 12.97
C GLN A 358 -12.92 17.82 13.50
N LEU A 359 -13.87 18.75 13.66
CA LEU A 359 -13.60 20.05 14.26
C LEU A 359 -13.22 19.91 15.74
N ARG A 360 -12.31 20.79 16.20
CA ARG A 360 -12.01 20.94 17.63
C ARG A 360 -13.28 21.32 18.39
N TYR A 361 -13.53 20.64 19.50
CA TYR A 361 -14.68 20.94 20.33
C TYR A 361 -14.56 22.33 20.94
N SER A 362 -15.57 23.16 20.74
CA SER A 362 -15.58 24.57 21.18
C SER A 362 -16.62 24.89 22.26
N GLY A 363 -17.34 23.87 22.75
CA GLY A 363 -18.36 24.02 23.77
C GLY A 363 -17.82 24.09 25.20
N THR A 364 -18.72 23.99 26.17
CA THR A 364 -18.41 24.00 27.61
C THR A 364 -17.36 22.93 27.94
N PRO A 365 -16.26 23.27 28.64
CA PRO A 365 -15.26 22.31 29.07
C PRO A 365 -15.87 21.15 29.86
N VAL A 366 -15.32 19.96 29.73
CA VAL A 366 -15.84 18.74 30.38
C VAL A 366 -15.94 18.91 31.89
N ASP A 367 -14.98 19.61 32.49
CA ASP A 367 -14.96 19.93 33.91
C ASP A 367 -16.16 20.80 34.36
N ASN A 368 -16.88 21.43 33.43
CA ASN A 368 -17.99 22.34 33.69
C ASN A 368 -19.32 21.92 33.05
N LEU A 369 -19.40 20.73 32.43
CA LEU A 369 -20.66 20.25 31.84
C LEU A 369 -21.74 20.08 32.93
N PRO A 370 -22.96 20.61 32.72
CA PRO A 370 -24.07 20.45 33.66
C PRO A 370 -24.56 19.00 33.71
N GLY A 371 -25.38 18.64 34.70
CA GLY A 371 -26.10 17.35 34.73
C GLY A 371 -25.24 16.09 34.90
N LEU A 372 -23.92 16.21 35.08
CA LEU A 372 -23.01 15.09 35.31
C LEU A 372 -22.52 15.04 36.77
N ALA A 373 -22.65 13.87 37.39
CA ALA A 373 -22.01 13.56 38.67
C ALA A 373 -20.46 13.53 38.53
N ASP A 374 -19.75 13.75 39.63
CA ASP A 374 -18.29 13.90 39.63
C ASP A 374 -17.56 12.62 39.16
N ASP A 375 -18.09 11.44 39.49
CA ASP A 375 -17.56 10.14 39.07
C ASP A 375 -17.75 9.91 37.55
N VAL A 376 -18.91 10.31 37.02
CA VAL A 376 -19.23 10.26 35.60
C VAL A 376 -18.29 11.20 34.83
N ARG A 377 -18.12 12.43 35.32
CA ARG A 377 -17.19 13.42 34.76
C ARG A 377 -15.75 12.90 34.73
N ALA A 378 -15.30 12.28 35.82
CA ALA A 378 -13.97 11.68 35.89
C ALA A 378 -13.75 10.56 34.85
N ARG A 379 -14.77 9.70 34.63
CA ARG A 379 -14.70 8.62 33.63
C ARG A 379 -14.72 9.13 32.19
N ILE A 380 -15.47 10.20 31.91
CA ILE A 380 -15.42 10.87 30.58
C ILE A 380 -14.02 11.42 30.33
N LYS A 381 -13.40 12.06 31.33
CA LYS A 381 -12.02 12.55 31.22
C LYS A 381 -11.02 11.42 30.97
N ALA A 382 -11.16 10.29 31.65
CA ALA A 382 -10.32 9.11 31.41
C ALA A 382 -10.47 8.56 29.97
N ASN A 383 -11.70 8.48 29.47
CA ASN A 383 -11.95 8.07 28.09
C ASN A 383 -11.41 9.08 27.07
N LEU A 384 -11.49 10.39 27.34
CA LEU A 384 -10.89 11.42 26.48
C LEU A 384 -9.36 11.35 26.44
N VAL A 385 -8.71 11.10 27.58
CA VAL A 385 -7.27 10.87 27.63
C VAL A 385 -6.92 9.66 26.78
N ARG A 386 -7.68 8.56 26.87
CA ARG A 386 -7.50 7.38 26.02
C ARG A 386 -7.62 7.71 24.53
N GLU A 387 -8.63 8.47 24.12
CA GLU A 387 -8.80 8.90 22.73
C GLU A 387 -7.63 9.77 22.24
N LEU A 388 -7.18 10.72 23.05
CA LEU A 388 -6.06 11.61 22.71
C LEU A 388 -4.73 10.84 22.58
N ARG A 389 -4.52 9.83 23.43
CA ARG A 389 -3.36 8.93 23.36
C ARG A 389 -3.36 8.09 22.07
N ASN A 390 -4.52 7.75 21.50
CA ASN A 390 -4.60 6.98 20.25
C ASN A 390 -4.16 7.80 19.02
N VAL A 391 -4.25 9.14 19.08
CA VAL A 391 -3.85 10.05 18.00
C VAL A 391 -2.37 10.48 18.11
N LYS A 392 -1.62 9.87 19.06
CA LYS A 392 -0.18 10.05 19.39
C LYS A 392 0.49 11.22 18.68
N ARG A 393 0.65 12.35 19.37
CA ARG A 393 1.39 13.51 18.83
C ARG A 393 2.89 13.24 18.81
N TRP A 394 3.43 12.77 19.92
CA TRP A 394 4.82 12.33 20.08
C TRP A 394 5.04 11.73 21.48
N THR A 395 6.12 10.97 21.65
CA THR A 395 6.54 10.41 22.94
C THR A 395 7.80 11.13 23.44
N GLY A 396 7.91 11.27 24.76
CA GLY A 396 9.10 11.81 25.39
C GLY A 396 9.37 11.18 26.75
N VAL A 397 10.51 11.54 27.33
CA VAL A 397 10.91 11.14 28.67
C VAL A 397 11.15 12.38 29.52
N VAL A 398 10.85 12.26 30.82
CA VAL A 398 11.24 13.28 31.80
C VAL A 398 12.77 13.43 31.79
N SER A 399 13.23 14.68 31.66
CA SER A 399 14.64 15.09 31.74
C SER A 399 14.78 16.10 32.88
N ALA A 400 14.60 15.61 34.10
CA ALA A 400 14.67 16.36 35.34
C ALA A 400 15.13 15.41 36.46
N PRO A 401 16.43 15.43 36.83
CA PRO A 401 16.98 14.54 37.85
C PRO A 401 16.31 14.62 39.23
N ALA A 402 15.70 15.77 39.56
CA ALA A 402 14.95 15.97 40.80
C ALA A 402 13.46 15.55 40.71
N GLY A 403 13.04 15.01 39.57
CA GLY A 403 11.65 14.71 39.23
C GLY A 403 10.90 15.90 38.61
N LEU A 404 9.77 15.61 37.97
CA LEU A 404 8.91 16.58 37.28
C LEU A 404 7.47 16.48 37.79
N ASN A 405 6.91 17.58 38.28
CA ASN A 405 5.54 17.60 38.77
C ASN A 405 4.53 17.59 37.61
N LEU A 406 3.64 16.60 37.61
CA LEU A 406 2.40 16.60 36.83
C LEU A 406 1.34 17.37 37.63
N ARG A 407 0.77 18.42 37.06
CA ARG A 407 -0.11 19.36 37.75
C ARG A 407 -1.53 19.36 37.19
N THR A 408 -2.46 19.83 38.02
CA THR A 408 -3.88 19.94 37.65
C THR A 408 -4.15 20.99 36.56
N GLN A 409 -3.29 22.00 36.41
CA GLN A 409 -3.45 23.14 35.48
C GLN A 409 -2.07 23.61 34.97
N PRO A 410 -1.98 24.36 33.85
CA PRO A 410 -0.72 24.86 33.27
C PRO A 410 -0.17 26.05 34.07
N SER A 411 0.18 25.82 35.34
CA SER A 411 0.74 26.82 36.26
C SER A 411 1.65 26.17 37.29
N SER A 412 2.73 26.85 37.68
CA SER A 412 3.65 26.39 38.71
C SER A 412 3.04 26.40 40.11
N GLU A 413 1.96 27.17 40.30
CA GLU A 413 1.19 27.24 41.55
C GLU A 413 0.05 26.21 41.62
N ALA A 414 -0.26 25.53 40.51
CA ALA A 414 -1.33 24.53 40.46
C ALA A 414 -1.02 23.31 41.33
N ALA A 415 -2.06 22.68 41.89
CA ALA A 415 -1.90 21.48 42.71
C ALA A 415 -1.15 20.36 41.95
N VAL A 416 -0.23 19.68 42.65
CA VAL A 416 0.52 18.55 42.11
C VAL A 416 -0.36 17.31 42.17
N LEU A 417 -0.59 16.67 41.03
CA LEU A 417 -1.27 15.37 40.93
C LEU A 417 -0.32 14.25 41.34
N LEU A 418 0.89 14.27 40.79
CA LEU A 418 2.00 13.38 41.14
C LEU A 418 3.35 13.98 40.70
N THR A 419 4.43 13.51 41.32
CA THR A 419 5.80 13.85 40.91
C THR A 419 6.38 12.67 40.15
N LEU A 420 6.71 12.89 38.87
CA LEU A 420 7.28 11.92 37.96
C LEU A 420 8.80 11.80 38.21
N ALA A 421 9.35 10.60 38.21
CA ALA A 421 10.79 10.40 38.30
C ALA A 421 11.49 10.81 36.99
N ASP A 422 12.81 11.06 37.05
CA ASP A 422 13.62 11.22 35.83
C ASP A 422 13.48 9.97 34.93
N GLN A 423 13.56 10.16 33.63
CA GLN A 423 13.34 9.12 32.60
C GLN A 423 11.93 8.51 32.57
N THR A 424 10.96 9.03 33.32
CA THR A 424 9.55 8.57 33.19
C THR A 424 9.05 8.87 31.79
N GLU A 425 8.50 7.85 31.12
CA GLU A 425 7.91 8.00 29.79
C GLU A 425 6.59 8.77 29.85
N LEU A 426 6.41 9.68 28.89
CA LEU A 426 5.24 10.53 28.73
C LEU A 426 4.79 10.55 27.28
N GLU A 427 3.47 10.57 27.09
CA GLU A 427 2.82 10.79 25.81
C GLU A 427 2.30 12.23 25.78
N ALA A 428 2.71 13.01 24.78
CA ALA A 428 2.17 14.36 24.57
C ALA A 428 0.75 14.26 24.01
N LEU A 429 -0.22 14.78 24.76
CA LEU A 429 -1.64 14.80 24.37
C LEU A 429 -1.99 16.02 23.53
N ASN A 430 -1.19 17.08 23.57
CA ASN A 430 -1.30 18.25 22.72
C ASN A 430 0.07 18.74 22.22
N ASP A 431 0.10 19.36 21.04
CA ASP A 431 1.29 20.06 20.50
C ASP A 431 0.90 21.30 19.68
N ASP A 432 -0.32 21.81 19.86
CA ASP A 432 -0.88 22.86 18.98
C ASP A 432 -0.17 24.20 19.12
N ASP A 433 0.46 24.44 20.26
CA ASP A 433 1.32 25.57 20.51
C ASP A 433 2.69 25.06 20.96
N PRO A 434 3.67 24.91 20.05
CA PRO A 434 5.04 24.50 20.36
C PRO A 434 5.80 25.50 21.25
N GLN A 435 5.34 26.75 21.38
CA GLN A 435 5.97 27.78 22.20
C GLN A 435 5.46 27.80 23.65
N SER A 436 4.36 27.11 23.94
CA SER A 436 3.84 27.01 25.31
C SER A 436 4.86 26.36 26.26
N GLU A 437 5.03 26.97 27.44
CA GLU A 437 5.85 26.43 28.52
C GLU A 437 5.26 25.16 29.15
N TRP A 438 3.95 24.92 28.94
CA TRP A 438 3.21 23.82 29.53
C TRP A 438 2.77 22.82 28.47
N LEU A 439 3.01 21.54 28.74
CA LEU A 439 2.62 20.42 27.91
C LEU A 439 1.53 19.61 28.62
N LEU A 440 0.41 19.36 27.95
CA LEU A 440 -0.56 18.37 28.43
C LEU A 440 -0.01 16.99 28.07
N ALA A 441 0.30 16.18 29.08
CA ALA A 441 0.90 14.87 28.92
C ALA A 441 0.15 13.81 29.71
N ALA A 442 0.23 12.57 29.23
CA ALA A 442 -0.20 11.38 29.97
C ALA A 442 0.99 10.48 30.28
N THR A 443 0.95 9.84 31.44
CA THR A 443 1.79 8.69 31.78
C THR A 443 1.19 7.41 31.20
N THR A 444 2.00 6.35 31.14
CA THR A 444 1.57 5.04 30.62
C THR A 444 0.43 4.43 31.44
N ASP A 445 0.43 4.65 32.76
CA ASP A 445 -0.60 4.21 33.72
C ASP A 445 -1.89 5.06 33.71
N GLY A 446 -1.97 6.07 32.84
CA GLY A 446 -3.20 6.81 32.56
C GLY A 446 -3.43 8.08 33.40
N ALA A 447 -2.50 8.46 34.27
CA ALA A 447 -2.54 9.79 34.87
C ALA A 447 -2.25 10.85 33.81
N ALA A 448 -2.96 11.98 33.86
CA ALA A 448 -2.81 13.03 32.85
C ALA A 448 -2.95 14.43 33.44
N GLY A 449 -2.15 15.36 32.94
CA GLY A 449 -2.10 16.72 33.45
C GLY A 449 -1.00 17.53 32.77
N PHE A 450 -0.63 18.64 33.38
CA PHE A 450 0.33 19.56 32.80
C PHE A 450 1.72 19.37 33.41
N VAL A 451 2.73 19.29 32.53
CA VAL A 451 4.16 19.32 32.89
C VAL A 451 4.82 20.52 32.23
N ALA A 452 5.92 21.01 32.80
CA ALA A 452 6.73 22.03 32.16
C ALA A 452 7.49 21.43 30.96
N ARG A 453 7.19 21.87 29.74
CA ARG A 453 7.67 21.28 28.48
C ARG A 453 9.18 21.16 28.40
N ARG A 454 9.91 22.16 28.91
CA ARG A 454 11.39 22.20 28.92
C ARG A 454 12.06 21.01 29.64
N PHE A 455 11.32 20.28 30.46
CA PHE A 455 11.80 19.09 31.17
C PHE A 455 11.32 17.78 30.53
N VAL A 456 10.78 17.82 29.32
CA VAL A 456 10.38 16.62 28.56
C VAL A 456 11.23 16.55 27.31
N LYS A 457 12.04 15.50 27.19
CA LYS A 457 12.86 15.23 26.01
C LYS A 457 12.08 14.31 25.07
N ARG A 458 11.81 14.76 23.85
CA ARG A 458 11.22 13.93 22.78
C ARG A 458 12.11 12.71 22.49
N THR A 459 11.52 11.53 22.41
CA THR A 459 12.21 10.24 22.16
C THR A 459 12.01 9.70 20.75
N ASP A 460 11.13 10.34 19.96
CA ASP A 460 10.87 10.07 18.54
C ASP A 460 11.92 10.69 17.59
N ILE A 461 12.83 11.51 18.11
CA ILE A 461 13.96 12.09 17.38
C ILE A 461 15.27 11.57 18.00
N PRO A 462 16.08 10.76 17.28
CA PRO A 462 17.44 10.46 17.72
C PRO A 462 18.24 11.75 17.80
N THR A 463 18.81 12.05 18.96
CA THR A 463 19.64 13.24 19.22
C THR A 463 20.76 13.36 18.16
N PRO A 464 20.77 14.39 17.30
CA PRO A 464 21.96 14.74 16.54
C PRO A 464 22.81 15.66 17.42
N VAL A 465 24.08 15.32 17.62
CA VAL A 465 25.07 16.31 18.08
C VAL A 465 25.31 17.25 16.91
N ILE A 466 24.73 18.45 16.95
CA ILE A 466 25.05 19.54 16.02
C ILE A 466 25.74 20.66 16.81
N PRO A 467 26.97 21.08 16.46
CA PRO A 467 27.57 22.29 17.00
C PRO A 467 26.73 23.50 16.64
N SER A 468 26.52 24.38 17.62
CA SER A 468 25.78 25.64 17.54
C SER A 468 25.94 26.39 16.22
N GLN A 469 24.82 26.63 15.52
CA GLN A 469 24.68 27.68 14.51
C GLN A 469 23.69 28.77 14.98
N PRO A 470 23.88 30.01 14.50
CA PRO A 470 23.38 31.24 15.13
C PRO A 470 21.87 31.48 14.87
N PRO A 471 21.23 32.43 15.58
CA PRO A 471 19.78 32.46 15.70
C PRO A 471 19.13 32.84 14.36
N VAL A 472 18.24 31.97 13.88
CA VAL A 472 17.32 32.32 12.80
C VAL A 472 16.13 33.07 13.40
N VAL A 473 15.95 34.27 12.89
CA VAL A 473 14.89 35.22 13.22
C VAL A 473 13.51 34.57 12.97
N THR A 474 12.68 34.57 14.01
CA THR A 474 11.25 34.27 13.95
C THR A 474 10.50 35.31 13.10
N LEU A 475 9.59 34.88 12.22
CA LEU A 475 8.57 35.76 11.63
C LEU A 475 7.15 35.36 12.07
N SER A 476 6.51 36.37 12.69
CA SER A 476 5.15 36.72 13.13
C SER A 476 3.93 35.76 13.04
N PRO A 477 3.13 35.70 14.14
CA PRO A 477 1.82 35.03 14.23
C PRO A 477 0.66 35.97 13.87
N THR A 478 0.62 36.43 12.62
CA THR A 478 -0.52 37.22 12.11
C THR A 478 -0.77 36.78 10.69
N GLY A 479 -2.00 36.37 10.34
CA GLY A 479 -2.43 36.03 8.97
C GLY A 479 -2.38 37.22 8.00
N GLN A 480 -1.22 37.84 7.87
CA GLN A 480 -0.86 38.81 6.85
C GLN A 480 -0.55 38.05 5.55
N PRO A 481 -0.93 38.58 4.38
CA PRO A 481 -0.50 38.01 3.12
C PRO A 481 1.03 37.98 3.08
N VAL A 482 1.59 36.82 2.76
CA VAL A 482 3.03 36.62 2.54
C VAL A 482 3.54 37.73 1.62
N GLN A 483 4.51 38.50 2.08
CA GLN A 483 5.02 39.66 1.35
C GLN A 483 5.85 39.18 0.15
N ARG A 484 5.22 39.09 -1.03
CA ARG A 484 5.89 38.78 -2.30
C ARG A 484 6.94 39.85 -2.62
N LEU A 485 8.06 39.45 -3.22
CA LEU A 485 9.11 40.40 -3.60
C LEU A 485 8.55 41.39 -4.66
N PRO A 486 8.81 42.70 -4.53
CA PRO A 486 8.29 43.68 -5.47
C PRO A 486 8.91 43.51 -6.87
N GLY A 487 8.15 43.85 -7.92
CA GLY A 487 8.62 43.80 -9.30
C GLY A 487 8.48 42.43 -9.99
N PHE A 488 7.83 41.48 -9.33
CA PHE A 488 7.43 40.18 -9.88
C PHE A 488 5.94 40.17 -10.18
N PHE A 489 5.50 39.36 -11.15
CA PHE A 489 4.08 39.25 -11.49
C PHE A 489 3.25 38.67 -10.34
N CYS A 490 3.87 37.85 -9.49
CA CYS A 490 3.23 37.44 -8.26
C CYS A 490 2.89 38.65 -7.35
N SER A 491 3.68 39.73 -7.33
CA SER A 491 3.39 40.93 -6.53
C SER A 491 2.40 41.92 -7.17
N ASP A 492 2.01 41.71 -8.43
CA ASP A 492 1.14 42.62 -9.18
C ASP A 492 -0.34 42.37 -8.84
N THR A 493 -0.94 43.28 -8.07
CA THR A 493 -2.35 43.18 -7.66
C THR A 493 -3.32 43.32 -8.82
N ALA A 494 -2.93 43.96 -9.93
CA ALA A 494 -3.80 44.05 -11.11
C ALA A 494 -3.94 42.70 -11.81
N LEU A 495 -2.92 41.83 -11.71
CA LEU A 495 -2.98 40.47 -12.25
C LEU A 495 -3.83 39.51 -11.41
N ALA A 496 -4.11 39.84 -10.14
CA ALA A 496 -4.96 39.04 -9.28
C ALA A 496 -6.43 39.04 -9.73
N THR A 497 -6.89 40.14 -10.36
CA THR A 497 -8.28 40.30 -10.82
C THR A 497 -8.53 39.81 -12.24
N ILE A 498 -7.49 39.49 -13.00
CA ILE A 498 -7.63 38.99 -14.39
C ILE A 498 -8.18 37.56 -14.36
N PRO A 499 -9.25 37.21 -15.10
CA PRO A 499 -9.75 35.84 -15.18
C PRO A 499 -8.63 34.86 -15.57
N LEU A 500 -8.58 33.70 -14.90
CA LEU A 500 -7.61 32.66 -15.24
C LEU A 500 -7.98 32.04 -16.60
N ALA A 501 -9.21 31.57 -16.73
CA ALA A 501 -9.77 30.98 -17.93
C ALA A 501 -9.98 32.00 -19.06
N ALA A 502 -9.98 31.50 -20.31
CA ALA A 502 -10.50 32.28 -21.43
C ALA A 502 -12.01 32.49 -21.25
N THR A 503 -12.51 33.67 -21.63
CA THR A 503 -13.94 33.99 -21.58
C THR A 503 -14.49 34.11 -22.99
N ASP A 504 -15.75 33.75 -23.20
CA ASP A 504 -16.48 33.98 -24.46
C ASP A 504 -16.28 35.44 -24.96
N PRO A 505 -15.88 35.68 -26.24
CA PRO A 505 -15.77 34.72 -27.36
C PRO A 505 -14.37 34.12 -27.59
N ASP A 506 -13.44 34.26 -26.65
CA ASP A 506 -12.07 33.76 -26.81
C ASP A 506 -11.93 32.26 -26.51
N GLU A 507 -12.94 31.60 -25.95
CA GLU A 507 -12.94 30.16 -25.69
C GLU A 507 -12.89 29.34 -26.99
N ILE A 508 -12.08 28.28 -27.02
CA ILE A 508 -12.01 27.37 -28.18
C ILE A 508 -13.00 26.23 -27.97
N VAL A 509 -14.02 26.19 -28.83
CA VAL A 509 -14.96 25.07 -28.92
C VAL A 509 -14.49 24.10 -30.01
N LEU A 510 -14.19 22.87 -29.61
CA LEU A 510 -13.69 21.83 -30.51
C LEU A 510 -14.83 21.08 -31.21
N ALA A 511 -14.55 20.54 -32.39
CA ALA A 511 -15.44 19.58 -33.04
C ALA A 511 -15.56 18.29 -32.22
N ALA A 512 -16.70 17.60 -32.32
CA ALA A 512 -16.95 16.35 -31.58
C ALA A 512 -15.92 15.24 -31.86
N ASN A 513 -15.31 15.26 -33.04
CA ASN A 513 -14.26 14.33 -33.48
C ASN A 513 -12.84 14.91 -33.37
N ALA A 514 -12.63 16.02 -32.66
CA ALA A 514 -11.29 16.59 -32.48
C ALA A 514 -10.38 15.59 -31.76
N GLY A 515 -9.13 15.48 -32.24
CA GLY A 515 -8.13 14.57 -31.68
C GLY A 515 -7.53 15.03 -30.36
N ASP A 516 -6.65 14.21 -29.79
CA ASP A 516 -6.07 14.41 -28.45
C ASP A 516 -5.18 15.66 -28.39
N GLY A 517 -4.46 15.96 -29.47
CA GLY A 517 -3.61 17.16 -29.56
C GLY A 517 -4.45 18.44 -29.50
N ALA A 518 -5.54 18.49 -30.27
CA ALA A 518 -6.48 19.60 -30.26
C ALA A 518 -7.13 19.79 -28.88
N ARG A 519 -7.58 18.70 -28.25
CA ARG A 519 -8.16 18.71 -26.89
C ARG A 519 -7.18 19.24 -25.85
N ARG A 520 -5.91 18.86 -25.93
CA ARG A 520 -4.85 19.36 -25.04
C ARG A 520 -4.67 20.87 -25.17
N LEU A 521 -4.44 21.37 -26.37
CA LEU A 521 -4.17 22.80 -26.61
C LEU A 521 -5.38 23.68 -26.26
N ALA A 522 -6.58 23.26 -26.66
CA ALA A 522 -7.81 23.95 -26.29
C ALA A 522 -8.05 23.91 -24.78
N GLY A 523 -7.80 22.76 -24.12
CA GLY A 523 -7.94 22.64 -22.68
C GLY A 523 -7.03 23.59 -21.90
N ILE A 524 -5.76 23.72 -22.30
CA ILE A 524 -4.82 24.67 -21.70
C ILE A 524 -5.29 26.11 -21.89
N TRP A 525 -5.70 26.45 -23.11
CA TRP A 525 -6.18 27.79 -23.42
C TRP A 525 -7.49 28.13 -22.70
N ASN A 526 -8.46 27.23 -22.70
CA ASN A 526 -9.72 27.48 -22.02
C ASN A 526 -9.51 27.62 -20.52
N ARG A 527 -8.55 26.88 -19.93
CA ARG A 527 -8.20 26.95 -18.51
C ARG A 527 -7.39 28.18 -18.11
N TYR A 528 -6.45 28.65 -18.94
CA TYR A 528 -5.49 29.71 -18.57
C TYR A 528 -5.45 30.93 -19.50
N GLY A 529 -6.17 30.90 -20.63
CA GLY A 529 -6.05 31.84 -21.74
C GLY A 529 -6.31 33.29 -21.38
N GLY A 530 -7.22 33.55 -20.43
CA GLY A 530 -7.48 34.89 -19.92
C GLY A 530 -6.24 35.54 -19.32
N LEU A 531 -5.52 34.80 -18.47
CA LEU A 531 -4.28 35.27 -17.87
C LEU A 531 -3.09 35.19 -18.84
N LEU A 532 -2.98 34.12 -19.62
CA LEU A 532 -1.90 33.92 -20.59
C LEU A 532 -1.82 35.06 -21.60
N ARG A 533 -2.97 35.56 -22.08
CA ARG A 533 -3.01 36.69 -23.02
C ARG A 533 -2.36 37.94 -22.43
N VAL A 534 -2.75 38.33 -21.22
CA VAL A 534 -2.22 39.54 -20.56
C VAL A 534 -0.73 39.40 -20.27
N LEU A 535 -0.28 38.21 -19.87
CA LEU A 535 1.13 37.96 -19.60
C LEU A 535 1.97 37.89 -20.89
N ALA A 536 1.44 37.29 -21.95
CA ALA A 536 2.05 37.24 -23.27
C ALA A 536 2.24 38.66 -23.84
N ASP A 537 1.22 39.52 -23.74
CA ASP A 537 1.29 40.93 -24.13
C ASP A 537 2.39 41.67 -23.35
N LYS A 538 2.45 41.50 -22.02
CA LYS A 538 3.50 42.10 -21.17
C LYS A 538 4.90 41.61 -21.55
N MET A 539 5.04 40.37 -22.03
CA MET A 539 6.31 39.81 -22.48
C MET A 539 6.62 40.08 -23.96
N GLY A 540 5.65 40.51 -24.76
CA GLY A 540 5.81 40.70 -26.21
C GLY A 540 5.94 39.38 -26.98
N ILE A 541 5.27 38.32 -26.53
CA ILE A 541 5.25 37.00 -27.19
C ILE A 541 3.83 36.67 -27.66
N ASP A 542 3.70 35.78 -28.65
CA ASP A 542 2.39 35.27 -29.07
C ASP A 542 1.81 34.37 -27.95
N PRO A 543 0.53 34.52 -27.55
CA PRO A 543 -0.12 33.61 -26.60
C PRO A 543 -0.02 32.12 -26.98
N ALA A 544 0.10 31.81 -28.28
CA ALA A 544 0.36 30.46 -28.78
C ALA A 544 1.65 29.86 -28.21
N VAL A 545 2.68 30.68 -28.05
CA VAL A 545 3.95 30.27 -27.46
C VAL A 545 3.76 29.90 -25.98
N ALA A 546 2.97 30.67 -25.24
CA ALA A 546 2.71 30.39 -23.84
C ALA A 546 1.91 29.10 -23.63
N VAL A 547 0.89 28.86 -24.48
CA VAL A 547 0.14 27.60 -24.50
C VAL A 547 1.05 26.43 -24.85
N ALA A 548 1.90 26.59 -25.88
CA ALA A 548 2.84 25.56 -26.31
C ALA A 548 3.84 25.17 -25.22
N VAL A 549 4.43 26.16 -24.53
CA VAL A 549 5.34 25.89 -23.42
C VAL A 549 4.64 25.07 -22.33
N LEU A 550 3.43 25.46 -21.90
CA LEU A 550 2.69 24.68 -20.89
C LEU A 550 2.29 23.28 -21.38
N ALA A 551 1.96 23.13 -22.66
CA ALA A 551 1.61 21.85 -23.25
C ALA A 551 2.78 20.86 -23.17
N VAL A 552 3.98 21.34 -23.52
CA VAL A 552 5.20 20.52 -23.60
C VAL A 552 5.73 20.12 -22.23
N GLU A 553 5.51 20.90 -21.16
CA GLU A 553 6.08 20.62 -19.84
C GLU A 553 5.27 19.59 -19.01
N SER A 554 3.96 19.81 -18.82
CA SER A 554 3.12 18.96 -17.94
C SER A 554 1.81 18.52 -18.59
N GLY A 555 1.61 18.86 -19.87
CA GLY A 555 0.29 18.76 -20.49
C GLY A 555 -0.72 19.77 -19.95
N GLY A 556 -0.31 20.70 -19.08
CA GLY A 556 -1.12 21.81 -18.59
C GLY A 556 -1.82 21.60 -17.25
N ALA A 557 -1.77 20.41 -16.64
CA ALA A 557 -2.39 20.17 -15.35
C ALA A 557 -1.48 20.65 -14.20
N GLY A 558 -2.01 21.49 -13.29
CA GLY A 558 -1.28 21.90 -12.09
C GLY A 558 -1.55 21.01 -10.87
N PHE A 559 -2.67 20.30 -10.88
CA PHE A 559 -3.16 19.47 -9.77
C PHE A 559 -3.56 18.06 -10.22
N ALA A 560 -3.28 17.06 -9.37
CA ALA A 560 -3.78 15.70 -9.47
C ALA A 560 -4.39 15.31 -8.12
N ASN A 561 -5.61 14.78 -8.12
CA ASN A 561 -6.34 14.38 -6.90
C ASN A 561 -6.38 15.48 -5.82
N GLY A 562 -6.54 16.74 -6.23
CA GLY A 562 -6.59 17.91 -5.33
C GLY A 562 -5.24 18.33 -4.73
N ARG A 563 -4.13 17.71 -5.11
CA ARG A 563 -2.77 18.11 -4.69
C ARG A 563 -1.97 18.63 -5.87
N MET A 564 -1.07 19.58 -5.62
CA MET A 564 -0.14 20.08 -6.63
C MET A 564 0.67 18.92 -7.21
N ILE A 565 0.83 18.91 -8.53
CA ILE A 565 1.73 17.96 -9.20
C ILE A 565 3.17 18.31 -8.84
N ILE A 566 3.94 17.33 -8.36
CA ILE A 566 5.34 17.50 -7.99
C ILE A 566 6.23 16.42 -8.61
N ARG A 567 7.53 16.69 -8.62
CA ARG A 567 8.56 15.69 -8.84
C ARG A 567 9.72 15.92 -7.89
N PHE A 568 10.08 14.92 -7.09
CA PHE A 568 11.16 14.99 -6.11
C PHE A 568 12.50 14.62 -6.73
N GLU A 569 13.45 15.55 -6.72
CA GLU A 569 14.78 15.36 -7.29
C GLU A 569 15.78 14.99 -6.18
N ASN A 570 15.90 13.69 -5.87
CA ASN A 570 16.70 13.26 -4.71
C ASN A 570 18.19 13.62 -4.84
N HIS A 571 18.70 13.79 -6.06
CA HIS A 571 20.05 14.25 -6.33
C HIS A 571 20.26 15.74 -6.02
N LEU A 572 19.22 16.58 -6.13
CA LEU A 572 19.26 17.97 -5.66
C LEU A 572 19.23 18.01 -4.12
N PHE A 573 18.42 17.13 -3.52
CA PHE A 573 18.41 16.95 -2.06
C PHE A 573 19.77 16.48 -1.55
N TYR A 574 20.47 15.65 -2.31
CA TYR A 574 21.87 15.28 -2.04
C TYR A 574 22.80 16.49 -2.12
N GLU A 575 22.74 17.27 -3.19
CA GLU A 575 23.64 18.40 -3.43
C GLU A 575 23.55 19.48 -2.34
N GLU A 576 22.35 19.71 -1.80
CA GLU A 576 22.11 20.73 -0.77
C GLU A 576 22.18 20.19 0.68
N TRP A 577 21.85 18.92 0.93
CA TRP A 577 21.86 18.34 2.28
C TRP A 577 22.62 17.01 2.37
N GLY A 578 22.36 16.08 1.46
CA GLY A 578 22.91 14.72 1.54
C GLY A 578 24.43 14.61 1.40
N LYS A 579 25.10 15.55 0.74
CA LYS A 579 26.56 15.57 0.58
C LYS A 579 27.31 15.70 1.92
N ASP A 580 26.68 16.36 2.89
CA ASP A 580 27.18 16.56 4.25
C ASP A 580 26.62 15.51 5.22
N HIS A 581 25.67 14.67 4.76
CA HIS A 581 24.97 13.63 5.53
C HIS A 581 24.97 12.29 4.78
N GLN A 582 26.07 11.94 4.11
CA GLN A 582 26.10 10.87 3.10
C GLN A 582 25.64 9.51 3.63
N GLU A 583 26.08 9.14 4.83
CA GLU A 583 25.72 7.86 5.44
C GLU A 583 24.20 7.76 5.65
N PHE A 584 23.58 8.84 6.13
CA PHE A 584 22.13 8.90 6.29
C PHE A 584 21.43 9.02 4.93
N PHE A 585 21.91 9.86 4.02
CA PHE A 585 21.29 10.02 2.71
C PHE A 585 21.23 8.70 1.95
N PHE A 586 22.36 7.98 1.83
CA PHE A 586 22.41 6.68 1.14
C PHE A 586 21.72 5.56 1.91
N GLN A 587 21.35 5.81 3.17
CA GLN A 587 20.46 4.93 3.90
C GLN A 587 19.00 5.04 3.42
N TYR A 588 18.56 6.10 2.76
CA TYR A 588 17.15 6.27 2.34
C TYR A 588 16.96 6.64 0.88
N PHE A 589 17.98 7.16 0.21
CA PHE A 589 17.93 7.61 -1.19
C PHE A 589 19.12 7.06 -1.96
N THR A 590 18.89 6.61 -3.20
CA THR A 590 19.98 6.39 -4.15
C THR A 590 19.65 6.99 -5.51
N PHE A 591 20.69 7.17 -6.31
CA PHE A 591 20.58 7.60 -7.71
C PHE A 591 21.63 6.87 -8.54
N GLY A 592 21.38 6.78 -9.84
CA GLY A 592 22.25 6.14 -10.82
C GLY A 592 23.44 7.01 -11.24
N LYS A 593 24.07 6.60 -12.34
CA LYS A 593 25.13 7.34 -13.01
C LYS A 593 24.69 7.60 -14.45
N PRO A 594 24.43 8.86 -14.83
CA PRO A 594 24.61 10.09 -14.04
C PRO A 594 23.59 10.29 -12.90
N ARG A 595 23.91 11.16 -11.92
CA ARG A 595 23.15 11.29 -10.64
C ARG A 595 21.69 11.73 -10.80
N TRP A 596 21.31 12.30 -11.93
CA TRP A 596 19.92 12.69 -12.21
C TRP A 596 19.05 11.53 -12.73
N GLN A 597 19.60 10.31 -12.84
CA GLN A 597 18.87 9.11 -13.26
C GLN A 597 18.73 8.11 -12.13
N GLY A 598 17.84 7.11 -12.30
CA GLY A 598 17.71 5.98 -11.38
C GLY A 598 17.41 6.39 -9.94
N HIS A 599 16.62 7.46 -9.75
CA HIS A 599 16.23 7.89 -8.41
C HIS A 599 15.38 6.81 -7.78
N THR A 600 15.87 6.32 -6.66
CA THR A 600 15.13 5.41 -5.82
C THR A 600 15.20 5.87 -4.38
N TRP A 601 14.23 5.45 -3.60
CA TRP A 601 14.18 5.75 -2.18
C TRP A 601 13.65 4.56 -1.38
N ARG A 602 13.71 4.62 -0.06
CA ARG A 602 13.04 3.66 0.82
C ARG A 602 12.57 4.32 2.12
N PRO A 603 11.40 3.94 2.67
CA PRO A 603 10.83 4.56 3.87
C PRO A 603 11.57 4.24 5.15
N SER A 604 12.35 3.16 5.17
CA SER A 604 13.25 2.82 6.27
C SER A 604 14.49 2.07 5.78
N PRO A 605 15.57 1.98 6.57
CA PRO A 605 16.82 1.33 6.16
C PRO A 605 16.67 -0.15 5.79
N ASN A 606 15.56 -0.77 6.18
CA ASN A 606 15.30 -2.20 5.99
C ASN A 606 14.32 -2.48 4.83
N HIS A 607 13.83 -1.46 4.13
CA HIS A 607 13.04 -1.62 2.91
C HIS A 607 13.95 -1.73 1.67
N PRO A 608 13.50 -2.39 0.59
CA PRO A 608 14.16 -2.29 -0.71
C PRO A 608 14.04 -0.86 -1.25
N PHE A 609 15.04 -0.45 -2.02
CA PHE A 609 14.95 0.79 -2.80
C PHE A 609 13.88 0.63 -3.88
N GLN A 610 13.01 1.62 -4.02
CA GLN A 610 11.92 1.65 -5.00
C GLN A 610 12.00 2.92 -5.85
N GLU A 611 11.64 2.80 -7.13
CA GLU A 611 11.37 3.94 -8.00
C GLU A 611 10.09 4.65 -7.53
N PHE A 612 10.05 5.97 -7.66
CA PHE A 612 8.90 6.78 -7.23
C PHE A 612 8.42 7.77 -8.31
N HIS A 613 9.17 7.91 -9.40
CA HIS A 613 8.77 8.76 -10.52
C HIS A 613 7.59 8.19 -11.30
N GLY A 614 6.74 9.08 -11.82
CA GLY A 614 5.55 8.71 -12.59
C GLY A 614 4.31 8.40 -11.74
N ASN A 615 4.44 8.42 -10.41
CA ASN A 615 3.34 8.24 -9.47
C ASN A 615 3.30 9.41 -8.47
N GLN A 616 2.27 10.26 -8.55
CA GLN A 616 2.17 11.44 -7.69
C GLN A 616 2.09 11.10 -6.20
N ASP A 617 1.39 10.03 -5.80
CA ASP A 617 1.35 9.64 -4.39
C ASP A 617 2.73 9.22 -3.88
N ALA A 618 3.51 8.53 -4.70
CA ALA A 618 4.89 8.16 -4.37
C ALA A 618 5.78 9.41 -4.26
N GLU A 619 5.71 10.34 -5.21
CA GLU A 619 6.44 11.62 -5.17
C GLU A 619 6.16 12.39 -3.86
N TRP A 620 4.89 12.47 -3.46
CA TRP A 620 4.47 13.11 -2.21
C TRP A 620 4.95 12.37 -0.97
N GLN A 621 5.02 11.04 -0.98
CA GLN A 621 5.60 10.27 0.12
C GLN A 621 7.08 10.58 0.32
N VAL A 622 7.87 10.63 -0.77
CA VAL A 622 9.30 10.94 -0.71
C VAL A 622 9.52 12.36 -0.20
N LEU A 623 8.76 13.34 -0.72
CA LEU A 623 8.81 14.72 -0.25
C LEU A 623 8.48 14.82 1.25
N ASN A 624 7.41 14.19 1.71
CA ASN A 624 7.01 14.23 3.12
C ASN A 624 8.07 13.60 4.03
N PHE A 625 8.77 12.57 3.55
CA PHE A 625 9.92 12.02 4.26
C PHE A 625 11.07 13.04 4.32
N ALA A 626 11.46 13.62 3.18
CA ALA A 626 12.55 14.58 3.10
C ALA A 626 12.28 15.87 3.90
N ILE A 627 11.03 16.33 3.98
CA ILE A 627 10.62 17.48 4.79
C ILE A 627 10.97 17.28 6.27
N ARG A 628 10.83 16.06 6.79
CA ARG A 628 11.20 15.73 8.16
C ARG A 628 12.71 15.80 8.41
N LEU A 629 13.52 15.66 7.37
CA LEU A 629 14.97 15.79 7.44
C LEU A 629 15.40 17.25 7.34
N ASN A 630 14.88 17.96 6.34
CA ASN A 630 15.10 19.38 6.14
C ASN A 630 14.02 19.95 5.23
N ASP A 631 13.03 20.63 5.80
CA ASP A 631 11.88 21.19 5.08
C ASP A 631 12.29 22.12 3.92
N THR A 632 13.17 23.07 4.19
CA THR A 632 13.63 24.04 3.17
C THR A 632 14.36 23.35 2.02
N VAL A 633 15.31 22.47 2.31
CA VAL A 633 16.07 21.78 1.25
C VAL A 633 15.19 20.81 0.48
N ALA A 634 14.27 20.10 1.16
CA ALA A 634 13.33 19.19 0.52
C ALA A 634 12.45 19.93 -0.49
N ARG A 635 11.85 21.07 -0.10
CA ARG A 635 11.03 21.88 -1.02
C ARG A 635 11.86 22.55 -2.11
N ARG A 636 13.13 22.90 -1.85
CA ARG A 636 14.04 23.40 -2.91
C ARG A 636 14.37 22.34 -3.96
N SER A 637 14.23 21.07 -3.58
CA SER A 637 14.56 19.88 -4.38
C SER A 637 13.37 19.27 -5.12
N ILE A 638 12.24 19.97 -5.25
CA ILE A 638 11.10 19.48 -6.06
C ILE A 638 10.77 20.42 -7.22
N SER A 639 10.37 19.85 -8.35
CA SER A 639 9.67 20.55 -9.42
C SER A 639 8.19 20.69 -9.05
N MET A 640 7.61 21.88 -9.25
CA MET A 640 6.26 22.22 -8.74
C MET A 640 5.29 22.67 -9.84
N GLY A 641 4.08 22.12 -9.81
CA GLY A 641 2.92 22.58 -10.57
C GLY A 641 3.00 22.37 -12.09
N ALA A 642 2.09 23.01 -12.81
CA ALA A 642 2.00 22.92 -14.27
C ALA A 642 3.33 23.27 -15.01
N PRO A 643 4.14 24.26 -14.59
CA PRO A 643 5.38 24.59 -15.29
C PRO A 643 6.60 23.79 -14.82
N GLN A 644 6.44 22.91 -13.82
CA GLN A 644 7.53 22.10 -13.25
C GLN A 644 8.75 22.93 -12.79
N ILE A 645 8.52 24.12 -12.21
CA ILE A 645 9.62 24.97 -11.72
C ILE A 645 10.22 24.35 -10.47
N VAL A 646 11.54 24.13 -10.47
CA VAL A 646 12.28 23.61 -9.30
C VAL A 646 12.30 24.64 -8.18
N GLY A 647 11.94 24.23 -6.95
CA GLY A 647 11.75 25.10 -5.80
C GLY A 647 12.94 25.97 -5.41
N ARG A 648 14.18 25.56 -5.71
CA ARG A 648 15.39 26.39 -5.50
C ARG A 648 15.34 27.74 -6.22
N ASN A 649 14.45 27.91 -7.19
CA ASN A 649 14.23 29.15 -7.93
C ASN A 649 13.22 30.11 -7.28
N HIS A 650 12.76 29.86 -6.05
CA HIS A 650 11.72 30.66 -5.39
C HIS A 650 12.00 32.17 -5.43
N GLU A 651 13.22 32.62 -5.08
CA GLU A 651 13.58 34.05 -5.11
C GLU A 651 13.56 34.62 -6.53
N ARG A 652 14.01 33.81 -7.50
CA ARG A 652 14.03 34.18 -8.93
C ARG A 652 12.64 34.43 -9.48
N ILE A 653 11.59 33.89 -8.86
CA ILE A 653 10.20 34.11 -9.27
C ILE A 653 9.39 34.91 -8.24
N GLY A 654 10.08 35.60 -7.33
CA GLY A 654 9.48 36.59 -6.44
C GLY A 654 8.97 36.08 -5.10
N TYR A 655 9.29 34.84 -4.71
CA TYR A 655 8.96 34.31 -3.39
C TYR A 655 10.17 34.40 -2.44
N PRO A 656 10.05 35.08 -1.29
CA PRO A 656 11.15 35.21 -0.33
C PRO A 656 11.68 33.86 0.15
N THR A 657 10.80 32.89 0.36
CA THR A 657 11.17 31.52 0.76
C THR A 657 10.56 30.48 -0.16
N VAL A 658 11.14 29.28 -0.16
CA VAL A 658 10.57 28.14 -0.91
C VAL A 658 9.23 27.70 -0.33
N GLN A 659 9.00 27.89 0.96
CA GLN A 659 7.73 27.63 1.62
C GLN A 659 6.64 28.56 1.09
N ASP A 660 6.97 29.83 0.86
CA ASP A 660 6.05 30.80 0.25
C ASP A 660 5.64 30.39 -1.16
N MET A 661 6.63 29.98 -1.97
CA MET A 661 6.39 29.43 -3.31
C MET A 661 5.50 28.19 -3.23
N PHE A 662 5.83 27.25 -2.35
CA PHE A 662 5.11 25.99 -2.19
C PHE A 662 3.66 26.22 -1.77
N ASN A 663 3.42 27.12 -0.81
CA ASN A 663 2.07 27.45 -0.32
C ASN A 663 1.23 28.11 -1.42
N ALA A 664 1.82 29.05 -2.16
CA ALA A 664 1.15 29.71 -3.28
C ALA A 664 0.79 28.71 -4.39
N PHE A 665 1.73 27.85 -4.79
CA PHE A 665 1.51 26.86 -5.82
C PHE A 665 0.56 25.74 -5.37
N SER A 666 0.54 25.38 -4.09
CA SER A 666 -0.41 24.38 -3.56
C SER A 666 -1.84 24.91 -3.50
N SER A 667 -2.04 26.23 -3.55
CA SER A 667 -3.35 26.86 -3.39
C SER A 667 -4.00 27.24 -4.72
N ASP A 668 -3.22 27.67 -5.71
CA ASP A 668 -3.78 28.28 -6.92
C ASP A 668 -2.87 28.08 -8.16
N GLU A 669 -3.45 27.56 -9.23
CA GLU A 669 -2.81 27.44 -10.55
C GLU A 669 -2.39 28.79 -11.13
N ARG A 670 -3.04 29.90 -10.75
CA ARG A 670 -2.57 31.25 -11.09
C ARG A 670 -1.13 31.47 -10.65
N ALA A 671 -0.75 31.00 -9.47
CA ALA A 671 0.61 31.14 -8.96
C ALA A 671 1.62 30.39 -9.85
N HIS A 672 1.20 29.25 -10.43
CA HIS A 672 2.01 28.48 -11.37
C HIS A 672 2.30 29.32 -12.62
N ILE A 673 1.25 29.91 -13.21
CA ILE A 673 1.37 30.69 -14.45
C ILE A 673 2.21 31.96 -14.23
N LEU A 674 1.96 32.70 -13.15
CA LEU A 674 2.76 33.90 -12.82
C LEU A 674 4.23 33.52 -12.61
N GLY A 675 4.49 32.42 -11.89
CA GLY A 675 5.83 31.91 -11.66
C GLY A 675 6.58 31.52 -12.94
N LEU A 676 5.91 30.90 -13.90
CA LEU A 676 6.48 30.56 -15.21
C LEU A 676 6.96 31.82 -15.95
N PHE A 677 6.11 32.84 -16.02
CA PHE A 677 6.45 34.06 -16.75
C PHE A 677 7.57 34.86 -16.06
N ASP A 678 7.60 34.88 -14.73
CA ASP A 678 8.74 35.46 -13.99
C ASP A 678 10.03 34.65 -14.20
N PHE A 679 9.94 33.32 -14.24
CA PHE A 679 11.10 32.46 -14.52
C PHE A 679 11.71 32.73 -15.90
N ILE A 680 10.86 32.87 -16.92
CA ILE A 680 11.31 33.16 -18.28
C ILE A 680 11.86 34.58 -18.37
N ARG A 681 11.13 35.59 -17.86
CA ARG A 681 11.52 37.01 -17.94
C ARG A 681 12.84 37.31 -17.24
N THR A 682 13.15 36.59 -16.15
CA THR A 682 14.40 36.77 -15.41
C THR A 682 15.64 36.22 -16.14
N ASP A 683 15.47 35.47 -17.22
CA ASP A 683 16.54 35.17 -18.19
C ASP A 683 16.27 35.94 -19.51
N PRO A 684 16.98 37.04 -19.77
CA PRO A 684 16.78 37.84 -20.97
C PRO A 684 16.95 37.07 -22.28
N MET A 685 17.79 36.03 -22.30
CA MET A 685 17.98 35.21 -23.49
C MET A 685 16.82 34.25 -23.71
N MET A 686 16.23 33.67 -22.66
CA MET A 686 14.99 32.89 -22.80
C MET A 686 13.83 33.76 -23.27
N ALA A 687 13.66 34.94 -22.65
CA ALA A 687 12.62 35.87 -23.05
C ALA A 687 12.79 36.32 -24.52
N GLN A 688 14.02 36.64 -24.94
CA GLN A 688 14.30 37.02 -26.32
C GLN A 688 14.07 35.86 -27.29
N ALA A 689 14.50 34.65 -26.93
CA ALA A 689 14.33 33.46 -27.74
C ALA A 689 12.84 33.18 -28.03
N LEU A 690 11.96 33.29 -27.03
CA LEU A 690 10.52 33.16 -27.25
C LEU A 690 9.94 34.27 -28.13
N ARG A 691 10.43 35.52 -28.00
CA ARG A 691 9.99 36.64 -28.86
C ARG A 691 10.36 36.46 -30.32
N THR A 692 11.51 35.85 -30.60
CA THR A 692 12.00 35.63 -31.97
C THR A 692 11.65 34.26 -32.53
N GLY A 693 10.92 33.43 -31.79
CA GLY A 693 10.59 32.05 -32.19
C GLY A 693 11.80 31.09 -32.20
N ASP A 694 12.88 31.43 -31.50
CA ASP A 694 14.06 30.59 -31.35
C ASP A 694 13.84 29.56 -30.22
N TYR A 695 12.98 28.58 -30.52
CA TYR A 695 12.62 27.54 -29.54
C TYR A 695 13.79 26.63 -29.17
N LEU A 696 14.83 26.55 -30.01
CA LEU A 696 16.03 25.76 -29.69
C LEU A 696 16.83 26.43 -28.57
N THR A 697 17.08 27.74 -28.68
CA THR A 697 17.74 28.50 -27.61
C THR A 697 16.91 28.49 -26.33
N PHE A 698 15.58 28.59 -26.45
CA PHE A 698 14.69 28.48 -25.30
C PHE A 698 14.79 27.10 -24.63
N ALA A 699 14.56 26.01 -25.38
CA ALA A 699 14.59 24.65 -24.85
C ALA A 699 15.96 24.27 -24.27
N THR A 700 17.05 24.78 -24.86
CA THR A 700 18.41 24.59 -24.33
C THR A 700 18.55 25.20 -22.95
N ARG A 701 17.96 26.37 -22.70
CA ARG A 701 18.06 27.08 -21.41
C ARG A 701 17.04 26.60 -20.39
N TYR A 702 15.85 26.21 -20.85
CA TYR A 702 14.76 25.75 -19.99
C TYR A 702 14.92 24.26 -19.63
N ASN A 703 15.14 23.39 -20.62
CA ASN A 703 15.20 21.93 -20.46
C ASN A 703 16.64 21.36 -20.51
N GLY A 704 17.65 22.13 -20.93
CA GLY A 704 19.05 21.70 -21.07
C GLY A 704 19.44 21.19 -22.47
N GLU A 705 20.73 21.05 -22.74
CA GLU A 705 21.30 20.83 -24.11
C GLU A 705 20.89 19.52 -24.82
N GLY A 706 20.61 18.45 -24.09
CA GLY A 706 20.61 17.08 -24.60
C GLY A 706 19.37 16.60 -25.31
N GLN A 707 18.26 17.33 -25.16
CA GLN A 707 17.01 17.10 -25.89
C GLN A 707 16.43 18.42 -26.43
N ALA A 708 17.21 19.51 -26.41
CA ALA A 708 16.73 20.81 -26.84
C ALA A 708 16.13 20.83 -28.25
N PRO A 709 16.68 20.12 -29.27
CA PRO A 709 16.04 20.05 -30.58
C PRO A 709 14.66 19.38 -30.55
N PHE A 710 14.52 18.29 -29.80
CA PHE A 710 13.25 17.57 -29.66
C PHE A 710 12.18 18.45 -29.01
N TYR A 711 12.49 19.09 -27.88
CA TYR A 711 11.57 20.02 -27.22
C TYR A 711 11.25 21.25 -28.08
N ALA A 712 12.23 21.79 -28.80
CA ALA A 712 12.01 22.91 -29.72
C ALA A 712 11.03 22.55 -30.84
N ASP A 713 11.10 21.32 -31.38
CA ASP A 713 10.18 20.83 -32.40
C ASP A 713 8.76 20.66 -31.84
N LEU A 714 8.62 20.11 -30.63
CA LEU A 714 7.33 19.98 -29.95
C LEU A 714 6.68 21.34 -29.66
N ILE A 715 7.46 22.33 -29.22
CA ILE A 715 6.99 23.71 -29.02
C ILE A 715 6.52 24.28 -30.36
N ARG A 716 7.30 24.10 -31.43
CA ARG A 716 6.95 24.62 -32.76
C ARG A 716 5.64 24.02 -33.29
N GLN A 717 5.47 22.70 -33.16
CA GLN A 717 4.26 21.99 -33.56
C GLN A 717 3.06 22.43 -32.72
N SER A 718 3.24 22.62 -31.41
CA SER A 718 2.18 23.08 -30.51
C SER A 718 1.76 24.52 -30.81
N VAL A 719 2.71 25.41 -31.14
CA VAL A 719 2.41 26.78 -31.61
C VAL A 719 1.60 26.74 -32.90
N GLN A 720 2.02 25.94 -33.88
CA GLN A 720 1.32 25.80 -35.15
C GLN A 720 -0.09 25.21 -34.97
N GLY A 721 -0.23 24.19 -34.12
CA GLY A 721 -1.51 23.59 -33.77
C GLY A 721 -2.45 24.61 -33.13
N PHE A 722 -1.96 25.35 -32.13
CA PHE A 722 -2.80 26.33 -31.46
C PHE A 722 -3.21 27.49 -32.36
N GLN A 723 -2.29 27.98 -33.21
CA GLN A 723 -2.61 29.01 -34.22
C GLN A 723 -3.66 28.50 -35.22
N THR A 724 -3.59 27.23 -35.64
CA THR A 724 -4.62 26.60 -36.49
C THR A 724 -5.98 26.57 -35.81
N LEU A 725 -6.05 26.19 -34.52
CA LEU A 725 -7.30 26.20 -33.76
C LEU A 725 -7.90 27.61 -33.62
N ARG A 726 -7.05 28.64 -33.41
CA ARG A 726 -7.48 30.05 -33.28
C ARG A 726 -7.93 30.69 -34.58
N THR A 727 -7.44 30.23 -35.73
CA THR A 727 -7.73 30.80 -37.06
C THR A 727 -8.75 30.00 -37.87
N SER A 728 -9.22 28.87 -37.34
CA SER A 728 -10.18 27.99 -38.01
C SER A 728 -11.49 28.74 -38.35
N PRO A 729 -12.05 28.59 -39.57
CA PRO A 729 -13.24 29.34 -40.03
C PRO A 729 -14.49 29.20 -39.13
N ALA A 730 -14.56 28.14 -38.32
CA ALA A 730 -15.63 27.91 -37.33
C ALA A 730 -15.70 29.01 -36.25
N MET A 731 -14.57 29.59 -35.83
CA MET A 731 -14.54 30.70 -34.86
C MET A 731 -15.06 32.03 -35.44
N ALA A 732 -15.03 32.21 -36.76
CA ALA A 732 -15.53 33.42 -37.41
C ALA A 732 -17.06 33.46 -37.54
N SER A 733 -17.75 32.36 -37.24
CA SER A 733 -19.20 32.19 -37.44
C SER A 733 -19.95 31.89 -36.13
N LEU A 734 -19.60 32.59 -35.03
CA LEU A 734 -20.36 32.58 -33.76
C LEU A 734 -21.74 33.29 -33.86
N THR A 735 -22.37 33.31 -35.03
CA THR A 735 -23.71 33.93 -35.23
C THR A 735 -24.75 33.04 -35.90
N ARG A 736 -24.51 31.76 -36.18
CA ARG A 736 -25.58 30.85 -36.62
C ARG A 736 -25.18 29.41 -36.40
N GLY A 737 -25.96 28.68 -35.59
CA GLY A 737 -25.71 27.29 -35.19
C GLY A 737 -25.37 26.36 -36.35
N ALA A 738 -24.08 26.11 -36.54
CA ALA A 738 -23.54 25.19 -37.53
C ALA A 738 -22.73 24.10 -36.83
N GLU A 739 -23.02 22.86 -37.20
CA GLU A 739 -22.28 21.67 -36.80
C GLU A 739 -20.86 21.72 -37.40
N GLY A 740 -19.87 22.13 -36.60
CA GLY A 740 -18.46 22.10 -36.98
C GLY A 740 -17.58 22.99 -36.10
N GLY A 741 -16.98 22.42 -35.04
CA GLY A 741 -16.02 23.11 -34.17
C GLY A 741 -14.59 23.11 -34.73
N ALA A 742 -13.64 23.72 -34.01
CA ALA A 742 -12.24 23.73 -34.43
C ALA A 742 -11.62 22.32 -34.37
N ALA A 743 -10.78 21.98 -35.35
CA ALA A 743 -10.06 20.71 -35.42
C ALA A 743 -8.66 20.90 -36.05
N LEU A 744 -7.75 19.99 -35.75
CA LEU A 744 -6.43 19.89 -36.38
C LEU A 744 -6.45 18.83 -37.47
N ASP A 745 -5.54 18.95 -38.45
CA ASP A 745 -5.29 17.83 -39.35
C ASP A 745 -4.70 16.64 -38.57
N PRO A 746 -4.96 15.38 -38.98
CA PRO A 746 -4.55 14.20 -38.20
C PRO A 746 -3.04 14.08 -37.95
N ALA A 747 -2.21 14.58 -38.86
CA ALA A 747 -0.76 14.48 -38.72
C ALA A 747 -0.22 15.47 -37.67
N LEU A 748 -0.71 16.72 -37.70
CA LEU A 748 -0.39 17.72 -36.70
C LEU A 748 -1.00 17.37 -35.33
N ASP A 749 -2.22 16.84 -35.31
CA ASP A 749 -2.85 16.38 -34.07
C ASP A 749 -2.04 15.27 -33.39
N ALA A 750 -1.65 14.25 -34.15
CA ALA A 750 -0.82 13.15 -33.64
C ALA A 750 0.55 13.64 -33.14
N ALA A 751 1.14 14.63 -33.82
CA ALA A 751 2.42 15.21 -33.43
C ALA A 751 2.32 15.99 -32.10
N VAL A 752 1.21 16.72 -31.89
CA VAL A 752 0.93 17.46 -30.64
C VAL A 752 0.44 16.54 -29.51
N ALA A 753 -0.22 15.42 -29.85
CA ALA A 753 -0.73 14.46 -28.87
C ALA A 753 0.40 13.73 -28.12
N PHE A 754 1.53 13.49 -28.80
CA PHE A 754 2.69 12.79 -28.27
C PHE A 754 3.66 13.75 -27.57
N LEU A 755 3.51 13.92 -26.26
CA LEU A 755 4.44 14.71 -25.43
C LEU A 755 4.99 13.85 -24.28
N PRO A 756 6.30 13.96 -23.97
CA PRO A 756 6.87 13.24 -22.84
C PRO A 756 6.21 13.70 -21.53
N GLY A 757 5.98 12.77 -20.60
CA GLY A 757 5.66 13.12 -19.21
C GLY A 757 6.81 13.92 -18.57
N PRO A 758 6.60 14.52 -17.38
CA PRO A 758 7.55 15.43 -16.75
C PRO A 758 8.96 14.84 -16.76
N GLN A 759 9.89 15.50 -17.45
CA GLN A 759 11.31 15.12 -17.51
C GLN A 759 12.15 16.06 -16.66
N PRO A 760 13.27 15.59 -16.08
CA PRO A 760 14.15 16.48 -15.34
C PRO A 760 14.81 17.45 -16.33
N PRO A 761 15.12 18.70 -15.94
CA PRO A 761 15.94 19.56 -16.76
C PRO A 761 17.35 18.95 -16.95
N GLY A 762 17.63 18.43 -18.14
CA GLY A 762 18.97 18.24 -18.71
C GLY A 762 19.50 16.81 -18.97
N VAL A 763 19.33 16.30 -20.21
CA VAL A 763 20.36 15.67 -21.12
C VAL A 763 20.85 14.22 -20.81
N SER A 764 20.92 13.18 -21.67
CA SER A 764 20.68 12.83 -23.09
C SER A 764 20.56 11.30 -23.23
N ARG A 765 19.78 10.76 -24.19
CA ARG A 765 20.20 9.63 -25.07
C ARG A 765 19.27 9.41 -26.28
N GLU A 766 19.90 8.96 -27.37
CA GLU A 766 19.44 8.79 -28.76
C GLU A 766 18.11 8.03 -28.97
N ILE A 767 17.38 8.45 -30.00
CA ILE A 767 16.16 7.84 -30.54
C ILE A 767 16.44 7.29 -31.94
N ALA A 768 15.88 6.11 -32.31
CA ALA A 768 15.05 5.89 -33.52
C ALA A 768 14.89 4.38 -33.87
N PRO A 769 13.88 3.95 -34.65
CA PRO A 769 12.56 4.55 -34.91
C PRO A 769 11.35 3.56 -34.88
N THR A 770 10.18 4.19 -34.70
CA THR A 770 8.76 3.83 -34.91
C THR A 770 8.37 2.76 -35.94
N THR A 771 7.25 2.07 -35.68
CA THR A 771 6.04 2.14 -36.54
C THR A 771 4.77 1.78 -35.75
N ALA A 772 3.79 2.67 -35.77
CA ALA A 772 2.38 2.38 -35.54
C ALA A 772 1.60 2.82 -36.78
N PRO A 773 0.51 2.12 -37.13
CA PRO A 773 -0.66 2.77 -37.70
C PRO A 773 -1.86 2.64 -36.75
N ALA A 774 -2.55 3.76 -36.59
CA ALA A 774 -3.74 3.97 -35.79
C ALA A 774 -5.02 3.53 -36.52
N GLY A 775 -6.04 3.18 -35.72
CA GLY A 775 -7.45 3.11 -36.11
C GLY A 775 -8.32 3.56 -34.94
N ASP A 776 -8.87 4.76 -35.07
CA ASP A 776 -10.11 5.33 -34.49
C ASP A 776 -10.41 5.17 -33.00
N ALA A 777 -9.98 6.17 -32.21
CA ALA A 777 -10.53 6.44 -30.87
C ALA A 777 -11.73 7.40 -30.97
N HIS A 778 -12.90 6.83 -31.18
CA HIS A 778 -14.13 7.41 -30.67
C HIS A 778 -14.04 7.45 -29.14
N HIS A 779 -14.43 8.56 -28.50
CA HIS A 779 -14.75 8.55 -27.07
C HIS A 779 -15.85 7.52 -26.87
N VAL A 780 -15.53 6.39 -26.26
CA VAL A 780 -16.54 5.39 -25.97
C VAL A 780 -16.81 5.41 -24.47
N GLU A 781 -17.92 6.05 -24.11
CA GLU A 781 -18.56 5.84 -22.82
C GLU A 781 -18.94 4.36 -22.70
N LEU A 782 -18.65 3.76 -21.54
CA LEU A 782 -19.08 2.40 -21.20
C LEU A 782 -20.60 2.34 -21.32
N PRO A 783 -21.16 1.47 -22.17
CA PRO A 783 -22.56 1.60 -22.50
C PRO A 783 -23.41 0.97 -21.41
N VAL A 784 -24.25 1.80 -20.77
CA VAL A 784 -25.13 1.43 -19.68
C VAL A 784 -26.32 0.61 -20.22
N PRO A 785 -26.79 -0.47 -19.56
CA PRO A 785 -27.94 -1.24 -20.05
C PRO A 785 -29.21 -0.38 -20.13
N GLY A 786 -29.70 -0.09 -21.34
CA GLY A 786 -30.95 0.65 -21.53
C GLY A 786 -32.17 -0.25 -21.31
N LEU A 787 -32.99 0.06 -20.31
CA LEU A 787 -34.34 -0.52 -20.20
C LEU A 787 -35.28 0.19 -21.19
N PRO A 788 -36.18 -0.52 -21.91
CA PRO A 788 -37.13 0.12 -22.80
C PRO A 788 -38.11 1.00 -22.00
N GLY A 789 -38.23 2.29 -22.38
CA GLY A 789 -39.32 3.15 -21.91
C GLY A 789 -38.95 4.28 -20.93
N GLY A 790 -37.67 4.62 -20.74
CA GLY A 790 -37.28 5.83 -20.01
C GLY A 790 -37.45 5.76 -18.49
N GLN A 791 -37.40 4.56 -17.89
CA GLN A 791 -37.30 4.42 -16.43
C GLN A 791 -35.85 4.61 -15.97
N GLU A 792 -35.66 5.31 -14.84
CA GLU A 792 -34.36 5.45 -14.17
C GLU A 792 -33.83 4.08 -13.73
N ILE A 793 -32.55 3.81 -14.01
CA ILE A 793 -31.87 2.57 -13.63
C ILE A 793 -31.55 2.65 -12.13
N ASP A 794 -31.94 1.62 -11.38
CA ASP A 794 -31.66 1.50 -9.95
C ASP A 794 -30.15 1.70 -9.67
N PRO A 795 -29.76 2.70 -8.84
CA PRO A 795 -28.36 3.01 -8.54
C PRO A 795 -27.56 1.83 -7.97
N GLU A 796 -28.19 0.93 -7.22
CA GLU A 796 -27.51 -0.27 -6.69
C GLU A 796 -27.20 -1.28 -7.81
N LEU A 797 -28.10 -1.44 -8.77
CA LEU A 797 -27.90 -2.31 -9.94
C LEU A 797 -26.84 -1.75 -10.89
N LEU A 798 -26.81 -0.43 -11.07
CA LEU A 798 -25.77 0.24 -11.86
C LEU A 798 -24.39 0.11 -11.19
N ALA A 799 -24.32 0.24 -9.87
CA ALA A 799 -23.09 0.02 -9.09
C ALA A 799 -22.63 -1.44 -9.14
N ALA A 800 -23.57 -2.39 -9.03
CA ALA A 800 -23.28 -3.82 -9.13
C ALA A 800 -22.78 -4.22 -10.53
N TRP A 801 -23.38 -3.65 -11.59
CA TRP A 801 -22.93 -3.86 -12.97
C TRP A 801 -21.53 -3.26 -13.21
N ARG A 802 -21.27 -2.01 -12.76
CA ARG A 802 -19.91 -1.42 -12.83
C ARG A 802 -18.88 -2.29 -12.13
N LYS A 803 -19.18 -2.75 -10.92
CA LYS A 803 -18.31 -3.64 -10.15
C LYS A 803 -18.07 -4.97 -10.86
N HIS A 804 -19.08 -5.55 -11.51
CA HIS A 804 -18.95 -6.79 -12.28
C HIS A 804 -18.05 -6.60 -13.53
N VAL A 805 -18.19 -5.48 -14.25
CA VAL A 805 -17.35 -5.15 -15.42
C VAL A 805 -15.91 -4.87 -14.99
N GLU A 806 -15.69 -4.11 -13.91
CA GLU A 806 -14.37 -3.83 -13.34
C GLU A 806 -13.67 -5.12 -12.89
N GLN A 807 -14.37 -5.99 -12.16
CA GLN A 807 -13.83 -7.28 -11.74
C GLN A 807 -13.56 -8.23 -12.92
N GLY A 808 -14.39 -8.20 -13.97
CA GLY A 808 -14.15 -8.96 -15.19
C GLY A 808 -12.86 -8.54 -15.90
N LEU A 809 -12.60 -7.23 -15.99
CA LEU A 809 -11.37 -6.68 -16.56
C LEU A 809 -10.13 -7.04 -15.72
N GLU A 810 -10.24 -6.98 -14.39
CA GLU A 810 -9.15 -7.30 -13.48
C GLU A 810 -8.79 -8.79 -13.49
N ASN A 811 -9.79 -9.67 -13.48
CA ASN A 811 -9.62 -11.13 -13.61
C ASN A 811 -9.01 -11.53 -14.97
N ASN A 812 -9.36 -10.82 -16.04
CA ASN A 812 -8.75 -11.04 -17.36
C ASN A 812 -7.28 -10.60 -17.40
N ASN A 813 -6.93 -9.50 -16.73
CA ASN A 813 -5.54 -9.05 -16.61
C ASN A 813 -4.68 -10.09 -15.86
N ILE A 814 -5.27 -10.80 -14.88
CA ILE A 814 -4.63 -11.93 -14.21
C ILE A 814 -4.41 -13.11 -15.16
N MET A 815 -5.40 -13.49 -15.98
CA MET A 815 -5.26 -14.56 -16.99
C MET A 815 -4.20 -14.23 -18.05
N PHE A 816 -4.19 -12.99 -18.56
CA PHE A 816 -3.17 -12.51 -19.50
C PHE A 816 -1.76 -12.63 -18.90
N ASN A 817 -1.57 -12.17 -17.66
CA ASN A 817 -0.30 -12.25 -16.96
C ASN A 817 0.13 -13.71 -16.68
N ARG A 818 -0.82 -14.63 -16.46
CA ARG A 818 -0.53 -16.07 -16.32
C ARG A 818 -0.07 -16.70 -17.62
N VAL A 819 -0.75 -16.41 -18.74
CA VAL A 819 -0.35 -16.91 -20.07
C VAL A 819 1.02 -16.34 -20.44
N LEU A 820 1.22 -15.03 -20.28
CA LEU A 820 2.51 -14.37 -20.53
C LEU A 820 3.63 -15.03 -19.70
N ARG A 821 3.40 -15.27 -18.41
CA ARG A 821 4.40 -15.92 -17.54
C ARG A 821 4.70 -17.37 -17.93
N ALA A 822 3.69 -18.13 -18.37
CA ALA A 822 3.87 -19.50 -18.84
C ALA A 822 4.77 -19.59 -20.08
N PHE A 823 4.76 -18.57 -20.94
CA PHE A 823 5.65 -18.47 -22.11
C PHE A 823 7.01 -17.84 -21.79
N MET A 824 7.07 -16.85 -20.88
CA MET A 824 8.34 -16.19 -20.51
C MET A 824 9.25 -17.07 -19.67
N THR A 825 8.71 -18.03 -18.90
CA THR A 825 9.50 -18.90 -18.01
C THR A 825 10.45 -19.85 -18.78
N PRO A 826 9.99 -20.63 -19.79
CA PRO A 826 10.89 -21.41 -20.65
C PRO A 826 11.92 -20.55 -21.40
N TYR A 827 11.54 -19.33 -21.75
CA TYR A 827 12.39 -18.37 -22.44
C TYR A 827 13.56 -17.89 -21.56
N TYR A 828 13.29 -17.49 -20.31
CA TYR A 828 14.35 -17.12 -19.37
C TYR A 828 15.27 -18.30 -19.06
N LEU A 829 14.72 -19.51 -18.90
CA LEU A 829 15.51 -20.74 -18.74
C LEU A 829 16.45 -20.99 -19.92
N THR A 830 15.98 -20.76 -21.15
CA THR A 830 16.79 -20.92 -22.38
C THR A 830 17.92 -19.89 -22.42
N ILE A 831 17.66 -18.63 -22.05
CA ILE A 831 18.70 -17.59 -21.95
C ILE A 831 19.71 -17.93 -20.85
N THR A 832 19.26 -18.36 -19.67
CA THR A 832 20.15 -18.77 -18.58
C THR A 832 21.04 -19.93 -19.01
N MET A 833 20.51 -20.93 -19.72
CA MET A 833 21.30 -22.03 -20.28
C MET A 833 22.35 -21.52 -21.27
N TYR A 834 22.01 -20.56 -22.15
CA TYR A 834 22.99 -19.97 -23.08
C TYR A 834 24.08 -19.17 -22.36
N ILE A 835 23.75 -18.43 -21.32
CA ILE A 835 24.74 -17.73 -20.48
C ILE A 835 25.68 -18.75 -19.82
N LEU A 836 25.14 -19.84 -19.26
CA LEU A 836 25.95 -20.89 -18.64
C LEU A 836 26.88 -21.58 -19.64
N LEU A 837 26.37 -21.95 -20.82
CA LEU A 837 27.18 -22.54 -21.89
C LEU A 837 28.27 -21.58 -22.39
N PHE A 838 27.96 -20.29 -22.46
CA PHE A 838 28.93 -19.26 -22.81
C PHE A 838 30.06 -19.16 -21.77
N LEU A 839 29.71 -19.12 -20.49
CA LEU A 839 30.70 -19.09 -19.40
C LEU A 839 31.57 -20.34 -19.38
N VAL A 840 31.00 -21.52 -19.62
CA VAL A 840 31.77 -22.78 -19.74
C VAL A 840 32.70 -22.73 -20.95
N GLY A 841 32.24 -22.24 -22.09
CA GLY A 841 33.07 -22.07 -23.29
C GLY A 841 34.26 -21.14 -23.07
N VAL A 842 34.03 -20.00 -22.42
CA VAL A 842 35.11 -19.06 -22.03
C VAL A 842 36.07 -19.71 -21.04
N GLY A 843 35.56 -20.44 -20.04
CA GLY A 843 36.38 -21.13 -19.05
C GLY A 843 37.30 -22.20 -19.67
N LEU A 844 36.77 -23.00 -20.58
CA LEU A 844 37.57 -24.01 -21.32
C LEU A 844 38.63 -23.35 -22.20
N PHE A 845 38.32 -22.21 -22.83
CA PHE A 845 39.28 -21.46 -23.62
C PHE A 845 40.43 -20.90 -22.78
N VAL A 846 40.13 -20.26 -21.64
CA VAL A 846 41.14 -19.73 -20.73
C VAL A 846 42.04 -20.86 -20.22
N THR A 847 41.45 -22.01 -19.89
CA THR A 847 42.19 -23.20 -19.45
C THR A 847 43.11 -23.74 -20.55
N ALA A 848 42.62 -23.83 -21.78
CA ALA A 848 43.42 -24.27 -22.92
C ALA A 848 44.56 -23.29 -23.27
N ALA A 849 44.31 -21.98 -23.21
CA ALA A 849 45.33 -20.95 -23.42
C ALA A 849 46.42 -21.01 -22.34
N TRP A 850 46.03 -21.20 -21.08
CA TRP A 850 46.96 -21.37 -19.97
C TRP A 850 47.80 -22.65 -20.11
N LEU A 851 47.17 -23.79 -20.45
CA LEU A 851 47.89 -25.05 -20.70
C LEU A 851 48.85 -24.95 -21.89
N SER A 852 48.49 -24.20 -22.94
CA SER A 852 49.35 -23.97 -24.10
C SER A 852 50.57 -23.11 -23.74
N TYR A 853 50.37 -22.07 -22.93
CA TYR A 853 51.46 -21.23 -22.41
C TYR A 853 52.39 -22.02 -21.50
N ALA A 854 51.85 -22.85 -20.59
CA ALA A 854 52.63 -23.62 -19.63
C ALA A 854 53.46 -24.75 -20.26
N ASN A 855 53.01 -25.32 -21.38
CA ASN A 855 53.64 -26.50 -22.01
C ASN A 855 54.49 -26.19 -23.25
N GLY A 856 54.66 -24.92 -23.63
CA GLY A 856 55.59 -24.51 -24.69
C GLY A 856 55.25 -25.03 -26.10
N ALA A 857 53.97 -25.19 -26.44
CA ALA A 857 53.53 -25.67 -27.75
C ALA A 857 53.35 -24.54 -28.78
N ASP A 858 53.62 -24.85 -30.05
CA ASP A 858 53.65 -23.94 -31.21
C ASP A 858 52.38 -23.07 -31.39
N ASN A 859 52.60 -21.88 -31.96
CA ASN A 859 51.64 -20.77 -32.17
C ASN A 859 50.34 -21.13 -32.94
N THR A 860 50.23 -22.34 -33.48
CA THR A 860 49.07 -22.85 -34.21
C THR A 860 47.84 -23.02 -33.29
N ALA A 861 48.03 -23.35 -32.01
CA ALA A 861 46.94 -23.51 -31.05
C ALA A 861 46.17 -22.21 -30.77
N TYR A 862 46.87 -21.07 -30.77
CA TYR A 862 46.25 -19.74 -30.59
C TYR A 862 45.40 -19.33 -31.79
N PHE A 863 45.83 -19.68 -33.01
CA PHE A 863 45.10 -19.35 -34.24
C PHE A 863 43.79 -20.15 -34.37
N PHE A 864 43.83 -21.46 -34.08
CA PHE A 864 42.63 -22.30 -34.07
C PHE A 864 41.71 -22.00 -32.87
N GLY A 865 42.28 -21.63 -31.71
CA GLY A 865 41.50 -21.15 -30.56
C GLY A 865 40.75 -19.84 -30.84
N GLY A 866 41.41 -18.88 -31.51
CA GLY A 866 40.78 -17.60 -31.89
C GLY A 866 39.67 -17.76 -32.94
N LEU A 867 39.86 -18.63 -33.93
CA LEU A 867 38.86 -18.93 -34.95
C LEU A 867 37.63 -19.67 -34.38
N GLY A 868 37.86 -20.56 -33.40
CA GLY A 868 36.81 -21.22 -32.63
C GLY A 868 35.96 -20.24 -31.84
N VAL A 869 36.58 -19.26 -31.18
CA VAL A 869 35.90 -18.21 -30.41
C VAL A 869 35.06 -17.30 -31.31
N ALA A 870 35.57 -16.89 -32.48
CA ALA A 870 34.80 -16.06 -33.41
C ALA A 870 33.57 -16.80 -33.97
N THR A 871 33.72 -18.09 -34.29
CA THR A 871 32.61 -18.93 -34.78
C THR A 871 31.60 -19.21 -33.67
N PHE A 872 32.08 -19.45 -32.44
CA PHE A 872 31.25 -19.67 -31.27
C PHE A 872 30.46 -18.40 -30.88
N LEU A 873 31.13 -17.24 -30.86
CA LEU A 873 30.49 -15.93 -30.63
C LEU A 873 29.47 -15.61 -31.72
N ALA A 874 29.80 -15.82 -33.00
CA ALA A 874 28.85 -15.58 -34.09
C ALA A 874 27.62 -16.50 -33.99
N PHE A 875 27.80 -17.77 -33.62
CA PHE A 875 26.70 -18.73 -33.47
C PHE A 875 25.82 -18.45 -32.24
N PHE A 876 26.41 -18.01 -31.12
CA PHE A 876 25.69 -17.78 -29.86
C PHE A 876 25.14 -16.36 -29.70
N VAL A 877 25.67 -15.36 -30.43
CA VAL A 877 25.10 -13.99 -30.42
C VAL A 877 23.94 -13.87 -31.42
N SER A 878 24.04 -14.50 -32.59
CA SER A 878 23.03 -14.34 -33.65
C SER A 878 21.70 -15.07 -33.38
N LYS A 879 21.73 -16.22 -32.70
CA LYS A 879 20.52 -17.04 -32.48
C LYS A 879 19.57 -16.51 -31.41
N PRO A 880 20.03 -16.03 -30.23
CA PRO A 880 19.15 -15.47 -29.23
C PRO A 880 18.51 -14.15 -29.68
N LEU A 881 19.22 -13.32 -30.45
CA LEU A 881 18.69 -12.07 -31.00
C LEU A 881 17.52 -12.30 -31.96
N ARG A 882 17.61 -13.31 -32.83
CA ARG A 882 16.54 -13.63 -33.78
C ARG A 882 15.32 -14.26 -33.09
N ALA A 883 15.56 -15.12 -32.08
CA ALA A 883 14.48 -15.64 -31.24
C ALA A 883 13.83 -14.55 -30.36
N LEU A 884 14.58 -13.52 -29.96
CA LEU A 884 14.07 -12.36 -29.23
C LEU A 884 13.13 -11.53 -30.09
N GLU A 885 13.55 -11.18 -31.31
CA GLU A 885 12.75 -10.40 -32.26
C GLU A 885 11.44 -11.11 -32.67
N GLU A 886 11.51 -12.42 -32.96
CA GLU A 886 10.35 -13.21 -33.40
C GLU A 886 9.32 -13.40 -32.27
N ASN A 887 9.77 -13.65 -31.03
CA ASN A 887 8.88 -13.83 -29.88
C ASN A 887 8.25 -12.52 -29.39
N LEU A 888 8.96 -11.38 -29.51
CA LEU A 888 8.40 -10.06 -29.20
C LEU A 888 7.23 -9.71 -30.14
N GLN A 889 7.36 -10.04 -31.43
CA GLN A 889 6.26 -9.86 -32.38
C GLN A 889 5.07 -10.76 -32.05
N PHE A 890 5.28 -12.03 -31.73
CA PHE A 890 4.20 -12.95 -31.36
C PHE A 890 3.41 -12.48 -30.13
N ILE A 891 4.11 -12.06 -29.07
CA ILE A 891 3.48 -11.56 -27.83
C ILE A 891 2.67 -10.29 -28.10
N THR A 892 3.21 -9.37 -28.92
CA THR A 892 2.54 -8.13 -29.28
C THR A 892 1.25 -8.41 -30.06
N TRP A 893 1.30 -9.28 -31.06
CA TRP A 893 0.13 -9.63 -31.86
C TRP A 893 -0.91 -10.43 -31.08
N LEU A 894 -0.48 -11.32 -30.18
CA LEU A 894 -1.39 -12.03 -29.28
C LEU A 894 -2.13 -11.06 -28.35
N GLY A 895 -1.43 -10.06 -27.81
CA GLY A 895 -2.04 -8.98 -27.04
C GLY A 895 -3.07 -8.18 -27.85
N ILE A 896 -2.77 -7.87 -29.11
CA ILE A 896 -3.72 -7.18 -30.01
C ILE A 896 -4.95 -8.03 -30.29
N ILE A 897 -4.80 -9.31 -30.61
CA ILE A 897 -5.94 -10.21 -30.89
C ILE A 897 -6.83 -10.35 -29.66
N TYR A 898 -6.22 -10.52 -28.48
CA TYR A 898 -6.92 -10.62 -27.21
C TYR A 898 -7.69 -9.33 -26.88
N ASN A 899 -7.04 -8.18 -26.96
CA ASN A 899 -7.67 -6.89 -26.70
C ASN A 899 -8.80 -6.59 -27.69
N THR A 900 -8.65 -6.98 -28.96
CA THR A 900 -9.67 -6.77 -29.99
C THR A 900 -10.91 -7.65 -29.75
N TYR A 901 -10.73 -8.92 -29.37
CA TYR A 901 -11.83 -9.83 -29.04
C TYR A 901 -12.66 -9.31 -27.86
N TRP A 902 -11.99 -8.89 -26.79
CA TRP A 902 -12.65 -8.37 -25.59
C TRP A 902 -13.32 -7.03 -25.79
N THR A 903 -12.70 -6.13 -26.56
CA THR A 903 -13.32 -4.86 -26.94
C THR A 903 -14.65 -5.11 -27.65
N ARG A 904 -14.70 -6.10 -28.55
CA ARG A 904 -15.95 -6.45 -29.24
C ARG A 904 -17.01 -7.03 -28.31
N LEU A 905 -16.62 -7.93 -27.39
CA LEU A 905 -17.52 -8.46 -26.35
C LEU A 905 -18.13 -7.35 -25.48
N LEU A 906 -17.32 -6.34 -25.12
CA LEU A 906 -17.75 -5.23 -24.28
C LEU A 906 -18.82 -4.34 -24.97
N TYR A 907 -18.82 -4.30 -26.30
CA TYR A 907 -19.74 -3.49 -27.11
C TYR A 907 -20.91 -4.28 -27.71
N MET A 908 -21.06 -5.57 -27.41
CA MET A 908 -22.23 -6.36 -27.82
C MET A 908 -23.41 -6.05 -26.90
N GLN A 909 -24.34 -5.22 -27.38
CA GLN A 909 -25.51 -4.80 -26.61
C GLN A 909 -26.87 -5.18 -27.21
N ASP A 910 -26.90 -5.57 -28.48
CA ASP A 910 -28.14 -5.96 -29.14
C ASP A 910 -28.50 -7.41 -28.80
N SER A 911 -29.49 -7.57 -27.93
CA SER A 911 -30.02 -8.87 -27.51
C SER A 911 -30.52 -9.77 -28.66
N THR A 912 -30.83 -9.20 -29.83
CA THR A 912 -31.29 -9.96 -31.00
C THR A 912 -30.15 -10.51 -31.87
N SER A 913 -29.00 -9.85 -31.88
CA SER A 913 -27.81 -10.29 -32.66
C SER A 913 -26.70 -10.89 -31.79
N VAL A 914 -26.74 -10.75 -30.46
CA VAL A 914 -25.64 -11.11 -29.54
C VAL A 914 -25.09 -12.52 -29.72
N HIS A 915 -25.94 -13.51 -30.01
CA HIS A 915 -25.48 -14.88 -30.24
C HIS A 915 -24.72 -15.04 -31.56
N THR A 916 -25.09 -14.29 -32.60
CA THR A 916 -24.41 -14.27 -33.89
C THR A 916 -23.11 -13.47 -33.80
N ASP A 917 -23.16 -12.29 -33.18
CA ASP A 917 -21.99 -11.40 -33.03
C ASP A 917 -20.92 -12.02 -32.13
N LEU A 918 -21.32 -12.72 -31.07
CA LEU A 918 -20.41 -13.47 -30.21
C LEU A 918 -19.73 -14.59 -31.00
N LYS A 919 -20.50 -15.34 -31.79
CA LYS A 919 -19.97 -16.41 -32.62
C LYS A 919 -18.97 -15.87 -33.66
N ASP A 920 -19.29 -14.76 -34.30
CA ASP A 920 -18.43 -14.12 -35.29
C ASP A 920 -17.14 -13.54 -34.68
N ALA A 921 -17.23 -12.88 -33.53
CA ALA A 921 -16.06 -12.39 -32.80
C ALA A 921 -15.15 -13.54 -32.34
N THR A 922 -15.75 -14.64 -31.88
CA THR A 922 -15.02 -15.84 -31.43
C THR A 922 -14.33 -16.50 -32.62
N SER A 923 -15.05 -16.76 -33.71
CA SER A 923 -14.48 -17.37 -34.91
C SER A 923 -13.39 -16.50 -35.55
N GLN A 924 -13.51 -15.17 -35.51
CA GLN A 924 -12.47 -14.28 -36.01
C GLN A 924 -11.22 -14.26 -35.11
N ALA A 925 -11.39 -14.31 -33.79
CA ALA A 925 -10.29 -14.41 -32.85
C ALA A 925 -9.54 -15.74 -33.01
N GLU A 926 -10.27 -16.85 -33.12
CA GLU A 926 -9.71 -18.18 -33.40
C GLU A 926 -8.94 -18.19 -34.72
N GLN A 927 -9.50 -17.67 -35.82
CA GLN A 927 -8.80 -17.58 -37.10
C GLN A 927 -7.55 -16.69 -37.04
N SER A 928 -7.59 -15.59 -36.30
CA SER A 928 -6.42 -14.72 -36.12
C SER A 928 -5.34 -15.38 -35.28
N ILE A 929 -5.72 -16.17 -34.26
CA ILE A 929 -4.79 -16.98 -33.46
C ILE A 929 -4.18 -18.08 -34.34
N ASP A 930 -4.97 -18.79 -35.13
CA ASP A 930 -4.48 -19.83 -36.04
C ASP A 930 -3.51 -19.27 -37.08
N ARG A 931 -3.82 -18.12 -37.70
CA ARG A 931 -2.89 -17.42 -38.62
C ARG A 931 -1.61 -16.97 -37.92
N LEU A 932 -1.69 -16.55 -36.66
CA LEU A 932 -0.53 -16.15 -35.87
C LEU A 932 0.34 -17.38 -35.53
N ILE A 933 -0.27 -18.51 -35.19
CA ILE A 933 0.39 -19.80 -34.96
C ILE A 933 1.05 -20.31 -36.25
N ASP A 934 0.37 -20.23 -37.39
CA ASP A 934 0.90 -20.63 -38.70
C ASP A 934 2.08 -19.75 -39.13
N LYS A 935 1.98 -18.43 -38.95
CA LYS A 935 3.07 -17.49 -39.23
C LYS A 935 4.29 -17.76 -38.34
N ASN A 936 4.07 -18.03 -37.05
CA ASN A 936 5.13 -18.40 -36.11
C ASN A 936 5.77 -19.76 -36.45
N THR A 937 4.95 -20.71 -36.92
CA THR A 937 5.41 -22.04 -37.36
C THR A 937 6.20 -21.96 -38.66
N MET A 938 5.82 -21.08 -39.60
CA MET A 938 6.59 -20.80 -40.82
C MET A 938 7.94 -20.13 -40.51
N LEU A 939 7.96 -19.10 -39.67
CA LEU A 939 9.20 -18.46 -39.21
C LEU A 939 10.11 -19.45 -38.45
N SER A 940 9.51 -20.35 -37.67
CA SER A 940 10.24 -21.44 -37.00
C SER A 940 10.79 -22.51 -37.95
N LYS A 941 10.19 -22.72 -39.13
CA LYS A 941 10.68 -23.67 -40.16
C LYS A 941 11.86 -23.15 -40.96
N GLU A 942 12.09 -21.84 -41.00
CA GLU A 942 13.28 -21.24 -41.63
C GLU A 942 14.56 -21.35 -40.78
N ARG A 943 14.51 -22.04 -39.64
CA ARG A 943 15.69 -22.43 -38.84
C ARG A 943 16.58 -23.38 -39.66
N PRO A 944 17.81 -22.99 -40.06
CA PRO A 944 18.75 -23.97 -40.59
C PRO A 944 19.20 -24.86 -39.42
N GLY A 945 18.82 -26.14 -39.45
CA GLY A 945 19.52 -27.17 -38.66
C GLY A 945 18.71 -28.07 -37.73
N PHE A 946 17.40 -28.30 -37.93
CA PHE A 946 16.73 -29.47 -37.35
C PHE A 946 15.83 -30.17 -38.38
N SER A 947 16.48 -30.80 -39.35
CA SER A 947 15.95 -31.99 -40.01
C SER A 947 16.53 -33.18 -39.25
N ILE A 948 15.73 -33.80 -38.39
CA ILE A 948 15.96 -35.18 -37.93
C ILE A 948 14.91 -36.03 -38.64
N ARG A 949 15.41 -37.01 -39.41
CA ARG A 949 14.64 -38.16 -39.88
C ARG A 949 14.15 -39.01 -38.71
#